data_AF-A9KZ00-F1
#
_entry.id   AF-A9KZ00-F1
#
_cell.length_a   1.000
_cell.length_b   1.000
_cell.length_c   1.000
_cell.angle_alpha   90.00
_cell.angle_beta   90.00
_cell.angle_gamma   90.00
#
_symmetry.space_group_name_H-M   'P 1'
#
loop_
_entity.id
_entity.type
_entity.pdbx_description
1 polymer ?
#
loop_
_entity_poly.entity_id
_entity_poly.type
_entity_poly.pdbx_seq_one_letter_code
_entity_poly.pdbx_strand_id
1 'polypeptide(L)'
;MPMIRRPKVKSQRMQPHRHNSRHKKHSDLQIKRRLALEYLVHKGAALKRCQLHITGIVQGVGFRPFVYRYALECQLTGTVLNNAKGVTIELQGTEENLTQFITTLNTTPPPLARIDNIIQTPLPILLSETTFEIIKSDSHENDGPSSSMGSQVAVSADKSTCQDCLNDMHNPDDRHFGYAFTNCTNCGPRYTIINALPYDRHSTAMADFDMCPECAKAYQNPLDRRYHAQPVSCPACGPKLSLKTPQGEYIIPNTSNFSTPELNTDLAVLKAAADRLHQGQILAIKGLGGFHLICDARNDKAVNKLRLRKQRQAKPLAVMMADIQMAQHYVTGTDAEWQVLSSQERPIVLMSSRAEHDLSLAVAPNLNKLGVFLPYTPLHHLLLGLFKGPLVATSANVSGEPIITNCDELIRHLSHVVDAIVDHNRPIINGCDDSVVQVIQPHMDSPAEVQVLRLARGYAPLSFPLDTPLTQSILAVGAQQKNAIALGFGNNVFLSPHIGDLFSVSAEQYFERTLATFARLYHFAPNLIVRDKHPDYAPSRWAEMHSNSSVELINTSQSQCLTVQHHHAHVLSVMAVNQYRDPVLGFSFDGTGLGDDGSLWGGEVLLTTLDKAQRLAHFEPIALLGGEQAIKQPVRLLLALLFEQMSLDAVLALQLPILNNMRPNTLTNLHKIWQNGSVLKSSSVGRLFDALACALGLIETTQFEGQAGMAIEAAANRADALALEAMSLNLPLDVDQWRSSEMFKQIVELITEKPLTDNRRDAIARAFLHTLGDAICDYAAQYKHLPTVLCGGVFQNKYLLEYCLSKLCAQGNKVLSSQQIPINDGGIALGQLWYGMHRN
;
A
#
# COMPACT_ATOMS: atom_id res chain seq x y z
N MET A 1 -81.81 -57.67 27.12
CA MET A 1 -83.08 -56.93 27.33
C MET A 1 -82.76 -55.57 27.95
N PRO A 2 -83.55 -54.52 27.65
CA PRO A 2 -83.05 -53.27 27.08
C PRO A 2 -82.98 -52.12 28.10
N MET A 3 -82.23 -51.05 27.79
CA MET A 3 -82.84 -49.72 27.59
C MET A 3 -81.86 -48.69 27.02
N ILE A 4 -82.33 -48.00 25.99
CA ILE A 4 -81.74 -46.90 25.25
C ILE A 4 -82.32 -45.58 25.80
N ARG A 5 -81.51 -44.52 25.99
CA ARG A 5 -81.72 -43.17 25.40
C ARG A 5 -80.61 -42.17 25.77
N ARG A 6 -80.25 -41.38 24.75
CA ARG A 6 -79.14 -40.40 24.55
C ARG A 6 -79.40 -39.02 25.24
N PRO A 7 -78.66 -37.93 24.92
CA PRO A 7 -77.22 -37.58 25.09
C PRO A 7 -77.05 -36.16 25.73
N LYS A 8 -75.82 -35.67 25.98
CA LYS A 8 -75.41 -34.26 25.69
C LYS A 8 -73.94 -33.91 26.05
N VAL A 9 -73.26 -33.31 25.06
CA VAL A 9 -72.20 -32.28 25.06
C VAL A 9 -70.81 -32.59 25.64
N LYS A 10 -69.84 -32.81 24.74
CA LYS A 10 -68.41 -32.58 24.97
C LYS A 10 -68.05 -31.15 24.55
N SER A 11 -67.49 -30.36 25.46
CA SER A 11 -66.93 -29.04 25.18
C SER A 11 -65.57 -29.15 24.47
N GLN A 12 -65.51 -28.71 23.22
CA GLN A 12 -64.24 -28.37 22.54
C GLN A 12 -63.71 -27.05 23.10
N ARG A 13 -62.55 -27.07 23.76
CA ARG A 13 -61.76 -25.85 24.03
C ARG A 13 -60.95 -25.53 22.77
N MET A 14 -61.33 -24.47 22.06
CA MET A 14 -60.49 -23.83 21.04
C MET A 14 -59.26 -23.19 21.70
N GLN A 15 -58.06 -23.50 21.19
CA GLN A 15 -56.84 -22.75 21.46
C GLN A 15 -56.89 -21.42 20.67
N PRO A 16 -56.57 -20.26 21.28
CA PRO A 16 -56.48 -19.02 20.52
C PRO A 16 -55.09 -18.88 19.87
N HIS A 17 -55.11 -18.59 18.57
CA HIS A 17 -53.97 -18.22 17.74
C HIS A 17 -53.07 -17.13 18.37
N ARG A 18 -51.80 -17.45 18.63
CA ARG A 18 -50.72 -16.50 18.96
C ARG A 18 -50.06 -15.91 17.70
N HIS A 19 -50.84 -15.24 16.85
CA HIS A 19 -50.27 -14.58 15.65
C HIS A 19 -50.58 -13.09 15.49
N ASN A 20 -51.11 -12.41 16.51
CA ASN A 20 -51.56 -11.02 16.36
C ASN A 20 -50.95 -9.98 17.34
N SER A 21 -49.92 -10.32 18.11
CA SER A 21 -49.35 -9.40 19.13
C SER A 21 -48.14 -8.57 18.65
N ARG A 22 -47.41 -9.01 17.60
CA ARG A 22 -46.29 -8.22 17.03
C ARG A 22 -46.79 -7.12 16.07
N HIS A 23 -47.81 -7.40 15.26
CA HIS A 23 -48.38 -6.39 14.36
C HIS A 23 -49.08 -5.24 15.10
N LYS A 24 -49.80 -5.52 16.18
CA LYS A 24 -50.45 -4.48 17.01
C LYS A 24 -49.46 -3.55 17.74
N LYS A 25 -48.30 -4.07 18.19
CA LYS A 25 -47.27 -3.23 18.84
C LYS A 25 -46.56 -2.30 17.86
N HIS A 26 -46.35 -2.72 16.61
CA HIS A 26 -45.80 -1.87 15.56
C HIS A 26 -46.79 -0.77 15.12
N SER A 27 -48.08 -1.10 15.01
CA SER A 27 -49.10 -0.10 14.63
C SER A 27 -49.29 1.00 15.68
N ASP A 28 -49.26 0.66 16.98
CA ASP A 28 -49.38 1.66 18.06
C ASP A 28 -48.19 2.62 18.13
N LEU A 29 -46.98 2.16 17.79
CA LEU A 29 -45.77 3.01 17.77
C LEU A 29 -45.79 3.99 16.58
N GLN A 30 -46.25 3.51 15.42
CA GLN A 30 -46.42 4.34 14.21
C GLN A 30 -47.50 5.41 14.43
N ILE A 31 -48.61 5.07 15.07
CA ILE A 31 -49.68 6.02 15.42
C ILE A 31 -49.16 7.06 16.42
N LYS A 32 -48.43 6.67 17.46
CA LYS A 32 -47.82 7.62 18.41
C LYS A 32 -46.81 8.55 17.77
N ARG A 33 -45.96 8.05 16.85
CA ARG A 33 -45.00 8.89 16.12
C ARG A 33 -45.66 9.86 15.16
N ARG A 34 -46.69 9.40 14.44
CA ARG A 34 -47.50 10.28 13.58
C ARG A 34 -48.15 11.40 14.39
N LEU A 35 -48.77 11.07 15.52
CA LEU A 35 -49.36 12.06 16.42
C LEU A 35 -48.28 13.00 17.02
N ALA A 36 -47.07 12.52 17.28
CA ALA A 36 -45.95 13.36 17.75
C ALA A 36 -45.44 14.31 16.66
N LEU A 37 -45.33 13.86 15.41
CA LEU A 37 -44.99 14.70 14.26
C LEU A 37 -46.07 15.75 14.01
N GLU A 38 -47.35 15.36 13.99
CA GLU A 38 -48.50 16.26 13.88
C GLU A 38 -48.54 17.27 15.04
N TYR A 39 -48.21 16.85 16.27
CA TYR A 39 -48.11 17.72 17.44
C TYR A 39 -46.93 18.70 17.36
N LEU A 40 -45.76 18.28 16.84
CA LEU A 40 -44.60 19.14 16.63
C LEU A 40 -44.87 20.21 15.56
N VAL A 41 -45.55 19.84 14.46
CA VAL A 41 -46.06 20.80 13.46
C VAL A 41 -47.02 21.80 14.11
N HIS A 42 -47.96 21.32 14.94
CA HIS A 42 -48.92 22.19 15.64
C HIS A 42 -48.29 23.11 16.70
N LYS A 43 -47.13 22.76 17.26
CA LYS A 43 -46.38 23.57 18.24
C LYS A 43 -45.39 24.57 17.62
N GLY A 44 -45.30 24.66 16.30
CA GLY A 44 -44.41 25.58 15.60
C GLY A 44 -42.95 25.11 15.50
N ALA A 45 -42.67 23.82 15.70
CA ALA A 45 -41.35 23.27 15.40
C ALA A 45 -41.18 23.15 13.88
N ALA A 46 -40.13 23.76 13.33
CA ALA A 46 -39.83 23.71 11.90
C ALA A 46 -39.32 22.30 11.50
N LEU A 47 -40.26 21.44 11.11
CA LEU A 47 -39.95 20.17 10.45
C LEU A 47 -39.34 20.45 9.08
N LYS A 48 -38.24 19.76 8.78
CA LYS A 48 -37.59 19.79 7.47
C LYS A 48 -37.39 18.36 6.99
N ARG A 49 -37.37 18.19 5.67
CA ARG A 49 -36.93 16.96 5.02
C ARG A 49 -35.84 17.32 4.02
N CYS A 50 -34.78 16.53 3.99
CA CYS A 50 -33.70 16.70 3.05
C CYS A 50 -33.26 15.35 2.49
N GLN A 51 -32.64 15.40 1.34
CA GLN A 51 -31.86 14.31 0.79
C GLN A 51 -30.39 14.69 0.88
N LEU A 52 -29.57 13.73 1.31
CA LEU A 52 -28.13 13.80 1.28
C LEU A 52 -27.65 12.83 0.22
N HIS A 53 -26.85 13.32 -0.73
CA HIS A 53 -26.10 12.48 -1.64
C HIS A 53 -24.63 12.49 -1.24
N ILE A 54 -24.09 11.32 -0.91
CA ILE A 54 -22.77 11.15 -0.32
C ILE A 54 -21.90 10.32 -1.25
N THR A 55 -20.74 10.86 -1.58
CA THR A 55 -19.72 10.20 -2.41
C THR A 55 -18.45 9.90 -1.61
N GLY A 56 -17.61 9.00 -2.15
CA GLY A 56 -16.34 8.58 -1.57
C GLY A 56 -16.28 7.08 -1.27
N ILE A 57 -15.50 6.68 -0.26
CA ILE A 57 -15.44 5.30 0.21
C ILE A 57 -16.60 5.09 1.20
N VAL A 58 -17.79 4.88 0.65
CA VAL A 58 -19.05 4.80 1.44
C VAL A 58 -19.81 3.48 1.26
N GLN A 59 -19.27 2.55 0.46
CA GLN A 59 -19.84 1.22 0.27
C GLN A 59 -18.90 0.12 0.77
N GLY A 60 -19.46 -0.97 1.31
CA GLY A 60 -18.67 -2.06 1.89
C GLY A 60 -17.96 -1.72 3.21
N VAL A 61 -18.28 -0.57 3.81
CA VAL A 61 -17.61 0.00 4.99
C VAL A 61 -18.54 0.18 6.19
N GLY A 62 -19.69 -0.47 6.19
CA GLY A 62 -20.67 -0.36 7.28
C GLY A 62 -21.49 0.94 7.30
N PHE A 63 -21.49 1.71 6.20
CA PHE A 63 -22.16 3.01 6.13
C PHE A 63 -23.68 2.96 6.35
N ARG A 64 -24.40 2.09 5.62
CA ARG A 64 -25.86 1.90 5.79
C ARG A 64 -26.26 1.52 7.22
N PRO A 65 -25.66 0.50 7.87
CA PRO A 65 -25.95 0.20 9.28
C PRO A 65 -25.67 1.36 10.22
N PHE A 66 -24.60 2.13 9.99
CA PHE A 66 -24.30 3.31 10.79
C PHE A 66 -25.41 4.36 10.65
N VAL A 67 -25.75 4.74 9.42
CA VAL A 67 -26.82 5.70 9.11
C VAL A 67 -28.14 5.28 9.75
N TYR A 68 -28.52 4.01 9.62
CA TYR A 68 -29.76 3.48 10.19
C TYR A 68 -29.79 3.58 11.72
N ARG A 69 -28.74 3.08 12.41
CA ARG A 69 -28.69 3.14 13.87
C ARG A 69 -28.71 4.58 14.36
N TYR A 70 -27.92 5.45 13.73
CA TYR A 70 -27.80 6.83 14.16
C TYR A 70 -29.06 7.65 13.87
N ALA A 71 -29.74 7.40 12.75
CA ALA A 71 -31.03 8.03 12.46
C ALA A 71 -32.09 7.67 13.51
N LEU A 72 -32.10 6.42 14.00
CA LEU A 72 -32.99 5.99 15.08
C LEU A 72 -32.65 6.65 16.43
N GLU A 73 -31.36 6.79 16.75
CA GLU A 73 -30.89 7.49 17.95
C GLU A 73 -31.29 8.98 17.94
N CYS A 74 -31.16 9.65 16.79
CA CYS A 74 -31.61 11.03 16.58
C CYS A 74 -33.13 11.18 16.36
N GLN A 75 -33.91 10.09 16.46
CA GLN A 75 -35.37 10.08 16.25
C GLN A 75 -35.83 10.61 14.88
N LEU A 76 -35.02 10.39 13.83
CA LEU A 76 -35.32 10.79 12.45
C LEU A 76 -36.12 9.71 11.71
N THR A 77 -36.88 10.12 10.69
CA THR A 77 -37.53 9.21 9.71
C THR A 77 -36.87 9.38 8.34
N GLY A 78 -37.04 8.39 7.47
CA GLY A 78 -36.47 8.47 6.12
C GLY A 78 -35.88 7.16 5.63
N THR A 79 -34.91 7.26 4.73
CA THR A 79 -34.37 6.08 4.04
C THR A 79 -32.88 6.19 3.78
N VAL A 80 -32.22 5.04 3.59
CA VAL A 80 -30.83 4.99 3.08
C VAL A 80 -30.69 3.93 2.00
N LEU A 81 -30.02 4.29 0.90
CA LEU A 81 -29.84 3.47 -0.30
C LEU A 81 -28.41 3.57 -0.83
N ASN A 82 -27.82 2.43 -1.21
CA ASN A 82 -26.58 2.40 -2.01
C ASN A 82 -26.95 2.32 -3.49
N ASN A 83 -26.35 3.18 -4.32
CA ASN A 83 -26.48 3.16 -5.79
C ASN A 83 -25.10 3.30 -6.47
N ALA A 84 -25.05 3.31 -7.80
CA ALA A 84 -23.79 3.39 -8.54
C ALA A 84 -23.00 4.70 -8.36
N LYS A 85 -23.64 5.75 -7.83
CA LYS A 85 -23.06 7.09 -7.60
C LYS A 85 -22.62 7.33 -6.15
N GLY A 86 -23.03 6.49 -5.20
CA GLY A 86 -22.67 6.65 -3.79
C GLY A 86 -23.73 6.12 -2.83
N VAL A 87 -24.02 6.90 -1.79
CA VAL A 87 -25.11 6.65 -0.82
C VAL A 87 -26.09 7.81 -0.86
N THR A 88 -27.38 7.51 -1.05
CA THR A 88 -28.47 8.48 -0.91
C THR A 88 -29.16 8.24 0.43
N ILE A 89 -29.29 9.30 1.22
CA ILE A 89 -30.01 9.30 2.51
C ILE A 89 -31.14 10.31 2.43
N GLU A 90 -32.35 9.93 2.77
CA GLU A 90 -33.43 10.86 3.01
C GLU A 90 -33.67 10.94 4.51
N LEU A 91 -33.78 12.16 5.04
CA LEU A 91 -33.98 12.40 6.47
C LEU A 91 -35.08 13.41 6.67
N GLN A 92 -35.95 13.14 7.63
CA GLN A 92 -37.00 14.04 8.07
C GLN A 92 -37.00 14.14 9.60
N GLY A 93 -37.09 15.37 10.10
CA GLY A 93 -37.09 15.66 11.53
C GLY A 93 -37.03 17.15 11.83
N THR A 94 -36.74 17.49 13.09
CA THR A 94 -36.45 18.86 13.50
C THR A 94 -35.12 19.31 12.91
N GLU A 95 -34.98 20.63 12.68
CA GLU A 95 -33.73 21.22 12.18
C GLU A 95 -32.52 20.88 13.07
N GLU A 96 -32.70 20.89 14.40
CA GLU A 96 -31.66 20.53 15.36
C GLU A 96 -31.16 19.09 15.15
N ASN A 97 -32.07 18.11 15.03
CA ASN A 97 -31.70 16.70 14.88
C ASN A 97 -31.05 16.44 13.51
N LEU A 98 -31.50 17.12 12.45
CA LEU A 98 -30.88 17.03 11.13
C LEU A 98 -29.45 17.58 11.14
N THR A 99 -29.24 18.75 11.74
CA THR A 99 -27.91 19.36 11.86
C THR A 99 -26.98 18.49 12.71
N GLN A 100 -27.46 17.94 13.83
CA GLN A 100 -26.70 17.00 14.65
C GLN A 100 -26.32 15.75 13.85
N PHE A 101 -27.27 15.19 13.08
CA PHE A 101 -27.04 14.01 12.26
C PHE A 101 -25.93 14.26 11.23
N ILE A 102 -26.06 15.32 10.44
CA ILE A 102 -25.12 15.68 9.37
C ILE A 102 -23.73 16.00 9.95
N THR A 103 -23.67 16.75 11.06
CA THR A 103 -22.40 17.10 11.71
C THR A 103 -21.66 15.85 12.17
N THR A 104 -22.36 14.91 12.82
CA THR A 104 -21.75 13.68 13.33
C THR A 104 -21.36 12.73 12.21
N LEU A 105 -22.15 12.68 11.14
CA LEU A 105 -21.82 11.90 9.95
C LEU A 105 -20.51 12.39 9.31
N ASN A 106 -20.27 13.70 9.32
CA ASN A 106 -19.02 14.31 8.85
C ASN A 106 -17.84 14.11 9.80
N THR A 107 -18.03 14.25 11.11
CA THR A 107 -16.93 14.21 12.09
C THR A 107 -16.56 12.81 12.55
N THR A 108 -17.52 11.88 12.54
CA THR A 108 -17.37 10.50 13.04
C THR A 108 -18.06 9.49 12.11
N PRO A 109 -17.65 9.41 10.83
CA PRO A 109 -18.15 8.37 9.94
C PRO A 109 -17.71 6.96 10.44
N PRO A 110 -18.28 5.88 9.87
CA PRO A 110 -17.76 4.52 10.12
C PRO A 110 -16.24 4.44 9.93
N PRO A 111 -15.51 3.59 10.69
CA PRO A 111 -14.04 3.61 10.71
C PRO A 111 -13.34 3.43 9.36
N LEU A 112 -14.00 2.75 8.42
CA LEU A 112 -13.46 2.49 7.08
C LEU A 112 -14.00 3.45 6.01
N ALA A 113 -14.93 4.33 6.39
CA ALA A 113 -15.58 5.23 5.47
C ALA A 113 -14.77 6.51 5.31
N ARG A 114 -14.73 7.00 4.07
CA ARG A 114 -14.26 8.34 3.74
C ARG A 114 -15.35 9.05 2.97
N ILE A 115 -15.80 10.18 3.49
CA ILE A 115 -16.79 11.02 2.84
C ILE A 115 -16.04 12.09 2.05
N ASP A 116 -16.23 12.09 0.74
CA ASP A 116 -15.56 13.03 -0.17
C ASP A 116 -16.44 14.27 -0.40
N ASN A 117 -17.76 14.07 -0.50
CA ASN A 117 -18.72 15.16 -0.65
C ASN A 117 -20.07 14.79 -0.01
N ILE A 118 -20.78 15.79 0.51
CA ILE A 118 -22.18 15.70 0.92
C ILE A 118 -22.95 16.80 0.21
N ILE A 119 -23.81 16.42 -0.73
CA ILE A 119 -24.75 17.35 -1.38
C ILE A 119 -26.08 17.24 -0.65
N GLN A 120 -26.53 18.34 -0.06
CA GLN A 120 -27.83 18.42 0.61
C GLN A 120 -28.85 19.12 -0.29
N THR A 121 -29.99 18.46 -0.54
CA THR A 121 -31.12 19.05 -1.26
C THR A 121 -32.38 19.03 -0.38
N PRO A 122 -33.15 20.13 -0.33
CA PRO A 122 -34.41 20.14 0.41
C PRO A 122 -35.45 19.28 -0.30
N LEU A 123 -36.25 18.54 0.47
CA LEU A 123 -37.36 17.72 -0.03
C LEU A 123 -38.69 18.14 0.61
N PRO A 124 -39.83 17.91 -0.07
CA PRO A 124 -41.15 18.08 0.54
C PRO A 124 -41.37 17.10 1.70
N ILE A 125 -41.93 17.58 2.80
CA ILE A 125 -42.25 16.80 4.00
C ILE A 125 -43.28 15.71 3.68
N LEU A 126 -43.06 14.49 4.19
CA LEU A 126 -43.98 13.36 4.12
C LEU A 126 -44.46 12.98 5.52
N LEU A 127 -45.68 13.41 5.87
CA LEU A 127 -46.29 13.10 7.17
C LEU A 127 -46.63 11.61 7.34
N SER A 128 -46.71 10.84 6.26
CA SER A 128 -46.90 9.39 6.28
C SER A 128 -45.64 8.60 6.64
N GLU A 129 -44.47 9.23 6.57
CA GLU A 129 -43.19 8.60 6.88
C GLU A 129 -42.99 8.56 8.41
N THR A 130 -43.02 7.35 8.99
CA THR A 130 -42.97 7.15 10.45
C THR A 130 -41.80 6.29 10.92
N THR A 131 -41.06 5.73 9.96
CA THR A 131 -39.94 4.81 10.14
C THR A 131 -38.72 5.31 9.38
N PHE A 132 -37.55 4.86 9.81
CA PHE A 132 -36.32 4.96 9.03
C PHE A 132 -36.01 3.57 8.46
N GLU A 133 -35.73 3.46 7.17
CA GLU A 133 -35.60 2.17 6.48
C GLU A 133 -34.34 2.08 5.60
N ILE A 134 -33.76 0.89 5.50
CA ILE A 134 -32.65 0.60 4.58
C ILE A 134 -33.27 0.00 3.32
N ILE A 135 -33.21 0.73 2.21
CA ILE A 135 -33.74 0.27 0.93
C ILE A 135 -32.70 -0.66 0.28
N LYS A 136 -33.18 -1.75 -0.33
CA LYS A 136 -32.33 -2.64 -1.14
C LYS A 136 -31.77 -1.85 -2.32
N SER A 137 -30.50 -2.08 -2.63
CA SER A 137 -29.86 -1.48 -3.81
C SER A 137 -30.64 -1.82 -5.08
N ASP A 138 -31.01 -0.82 -5.87
CA ASP A 138 -31.60 -1.04 -7.19
C ASP A 138 -30.54 -1.61 -8.12
N SER A 139 -30.72 -2.86 -8.53
CA SER A 139 -29.93 -3.50 -9.59
C SER A 139 -30.50 -3.23 -10.99
N HIS A 140 -31.64 -2.55 -11.10
CA HIS A 140 -32.31 -2.24 -12.36
C HIS A 140 -33.16 -0.98 -12.24
N GLU A 141 -32.73 0.14 -12.82
CA GLU A 141 -33.60 1.06 -13.58
C GLU A 141 -32.80 2.14 -14.35
N ASN A 142 -32.98 2.16 -15.68
CA ASN A 142 -33.08 3.33 -16.57
C ASN A 142 -31.93 4.34 -16.66
N ASP A 143 -30.69 3.90 -16.86
CA ASP A 143 -29.77 4.70 -17.69
C ASP A 143 -29.93 4.23 -19.15
N GLY A 144 -30.42 5.11 -20.02
CA GLY A 144 -30.45 4.88 -21.46
C GLY A 144 -29.03 4.64 -22.03
N PRO A 145 -28.88 4.38 -23.33
CA PRO A 145 -27.60 4.01 -23.95
C PRO A 145 -26.52 5.12 -23.96
N SER A 146 -26.65 6.16 -23.14
CA SER A 146 -25.85 7.39 -23.19
C SER A 146 -25.03 7.72 -21.94
N SER A 147 -24.90 6.83 -20.94
CA SER A 147 -23.95 7.02 -19.83
C SER A 147 -22.80 6.02 -19.93
N SER A 148 -21.80 6.36 -20.73
CA SER A 148 -20.53 5.62 -20.87
C SER A 148 -19.61 5.70 -19.64
N MET A 149 -20.10 6.12 -18.48
CA MET A 149 -19.32 6.22 -17.23
C MET A 149 -19.87 5.25 -16.19
N GLY A 150 -19.06 4.24 -15.87
CA GLY A 150 -19.32 3.24 -14.83
C GLY A 150 -19.34 3.80 -13.41
N SER A 151 -19.48 2.89 -12.43
CA SER A 151 -19.67 3.22 -11.00
C SER A 151 -18.64 4.25 -10.49
N GLN A 152 -19.13 5.28 -9.80
CA GLN A 152 -18.31 6.34 -9.19
C GLN A 152 -17.81 5.97 -7.78
N VAL A 153 -18.11 4.77 -7.30
CA VAL A 153 -17.81 4.34 -5.93
C VAL A 153 -16.38 3.84 -5.83
N ALA A 154 -15.57 4.44 -4.95
CA ALA A 154 -14.21 4.00 -4.71
C ALA A 154 -14.17 2.65 -3.98
N VAL A 155 -13.37 1.70 -4.49
CA VAL A 155 -13.10 0.42 -3.80
C VAL A 155 -12.27 0.68 -2.55
N SER A 156 -12.71 0.14 -1.42
CA SER A 156 -11.97 0.20 -0.16
C SER A 156 -10.77 -0.75 -0.15
N ALA A 157 -9.66 -0.31 0.43
CA ALA A 157 -8.50 -1.17 0.70
C ALA A 157 -8.85 -2.26 1.73
N ASP A 158 -8.09 -3.36 1.72
CA ASP A 158 -8.21 -4.38 2.77
C ASP A 158 -7.77 -3.85 4.13
N LYS A 159 -8.44 -4.28 5.21
CA LYS A 159 -8.15 -3.81 6.57
C LYS A 159 -7.96 -4.96 7.54
N SER A 160 -7.11 -4.76 8.54
CA SER A 160 -6.84 -5.77 9.56
C SER A 160 -8.05 -6.07 10.43
N THR A 161 -8.04 -7.23 11.07
CA THR A 161 -9.10 -7.66 12.01
C THR A 161 -9.26 -6.66 13.16
N CYS A 162 -10.48 -6.16 13.35
CA CYS A 162 -10.80 -5.26 14.46
C CYS A 162 -10.83 -6.00 15.81
N GLN A 163 -10.65 -5.25 16.90
CA GLN A 163 -10.62 -5.80 18.27
C GLN A 163 -11.87 -6.63 18.60
N ASP A 164 -13.04 -6.19 18.16
CA ASP A 164 -14.30 -6.91 18.30
C ASP A 164 -14.29 -8.33 17.71
N CYS A 165 -13.74 -8.48 16.51
CA CYS A 165 -13.62 -9.80 15.88
C CYS A 165 -12.49 -10.62 16.53
N LEU A 166 -11.45 -9.97 17.05
CA LEU A 166 -10.43 -10.64 17.86
C LEU A 166 -11.02 -11.19 19.17
N ASN A 167 -11.93 -10.46 19.82
CA ASN A 167 -12.59 -10.93 21.03
C ASN A 167 -13.45 -12.17 20.76
N ASP A 168 -14.19 -12.19 19.64
CA ASP A 168 -14.99 -13.36 19.25
C ASP A 168 -14.15 -14.61 19.03
N MET A 169 -13.03 -14.49 18.30
CA MET A 169 -12.19 -15.65 17.99
C MET A 169 -11.46 -16.21 19.22
N HIS A 170 -11.33 -15.42 20.30
CA HIS A 170 -10.73 -15.86 21.56
C HIS A 170 -11.76 -16.26 22.62
N ASN A 171 -13.05 -16.01 22.41
CA ASN A 171 -14.12 -16.38 23.34
C ASN A 171 -14.60 -17.82 23.08
N PRO A 172 -14.38 -18.79 24.00
CA PRO A 172 -14.81 -20.18 23.83
C PRO A 172 -16.33 -20.36 23.64
N ASP A 173 -17.12 -19.41 24.14
CA ASP A 173 -18.59 -19.45 24.03
C ASP A 173 -19.10 -18.81 22.73
N ASP A 174 -18.24 -18.12 21.97
CA ASP A 174 -18.60 -17.55 20.67
C ASP A 174 -18.43 -18.59 19.56
N ARG A 175 -19.38 -18.63 18.63
CA ARG A 175 -19.34 -19.54 17.48
C ARG A 175 -18.17 -19.33 16.51
N HIS A 176 -17.44 -18.22 16.61
CA HIS A 176 -16.23 -17.93 15.83
C HIS A 176 -14.94 -18.29 16.59
N PHE A 177 -15.02 -18.93 17.75
CA PHE A 177 -13.85 -19.36 18.52
C PHE A 177 -12.87 -20.17 17.65
N GLY A 178 -11.62 -19.71 17.58
CA GLY A 178 -10.57 -20.35 16.78
C GLY A 178 -10.78 -20.31 15.26
N TYR A 179 -11.66 -19.45 14.74
CA TYR A 179 -11.97 -19.38 13.30
C TYR A 179 -11.03 -18.43 12.54
N ALA A 180 -10.36 -18.92 11.49
CA ALA A 180 -9.30 -18.19 10.79
C ALA A 180 -9.78 -17.08 9.82
N PHE A 181 -11.10 -16.93 9.62
CA PHE A 181 -11.67 -16.00 8.63
C PHE A 181 -12.74 -15.05 9.18
N THR A 182 -12.86 -14.92 10.51
CA THR A 182 -13.83 -14.01 11.14
C THR A 182 -13.62 -12.56 10.68
N ASN A 183 -14.71 -11.85 10.41
CA ASN A 183 -14.73 -10.44 10.06
C ASN A 183 -16.09 -9.81 10.37
N CYS A 184 -16.15 -8.48 10.26
CA CYS A 184 -17.37 -7.68 10.31
C CYS A 184 -17.31 -6.57 9.24
N THR A 185 -18.29 -5.68 9.22
CA THR A 185 -18.32 -4.54 8.29
C THR A 185 -17.15 -3.57 8.44
N ASN A 186 -16.51 -3.54 9.62
CA ASN A 186 -15.42 -2.63 9.98
C ASN A 186 -14.02 -3.22 9.76
N CYS A 187 -13.88 -4.45 9.25
CA CYS A 187 -12.57 -5.09 9.06
C CYS A 187 -12.55 -6.16 7.96
N GLY A 188 -11.37 -6.72 7.70
CA GLY A 188 -11.19 -7.86 6.82
C GLY A 188 -10.97 -7.50 5.34
N PRO A 189 -11.02 -8.50 4.45
CA PRO A 189 -10.71 -8.32 3.04
C PRO A 189 -11.77 -7.49 2.31
N ARG A 190 -11.34 -6.70 1.34
CA ARG A 190 -12.13 -5.86 0.42
C ARG A 190 -11.57 -6.02 -0.99
N TYR A 191 -10.56 -5.23 -1.36
CA TYR A 191 -9.93 -5.28 -2.67
C TYR A 191 -9.49 -6.70 -3.07
N THR A 192 -8.88 -7.47 -2.17
CA THR A 192 -8.39 -8.82 -2.51
C THR A 192 -9.47 -9.84 -2.87
N ILE A 193 -10.73 -9.60 -2.50
CA ILE A 193 -11.84 -10.55 -2.71
C ILE A 193 -12.91 -10.03 -3.67
N ILE A 194 -12.83 -8.80 -4.15
CA ILE A 194 -13.89 -8.22 -5.00
C ILE A 194 -13.73 -8.64 -6.47
N ASN A 195 -14.80 -9.18 -7.05
CA ASN A 195 -14.86 -9.56 -8.47
C ASN A 195 -15.63 -8.55 -9.34
N ALA A 196 -16.59 -7.83 -8.79
CA ALA A 196 -17.31 -6.80 -9.54
C ALA A 196 -17.93 -5.79 -8.58
N LEU A 197 -18.21 -4.58 -9.10
CA LEU A 197 -19.09 -3.62 -8.44
C LEU A 197 -20.52 -3.78 -8.99
N PRO A 198 -21.58 -3.51 -8.18
CA PRO A 198 -21.54 -3.07 -6.79
C PRO A 198 -21.05 -4.16 -5.80
N TYR A 199 -20.50 -3.73 -4.66
CA TYR A 199 -19.92 -4.65 -3.67
C TYR A 199 -20.99 -5.48 -2.94
N ASP A 200 -21.17 -6.70 -3.44
CA ASP A 200 -22.13 -7.69 -2.93
C ASP A 200 -21.49 -9.08 -2.87
N ARG A 201 -21.93 -9.94 -1.96
CA ARG A 201 -21.36 -11.28 -1.71
C ARG A 201 -21.21 -12.11 -2.98
N HIS A 202 -22.21 -12.13 -3.86
CA HIS A 202 -22.17 -12.90 -5.12
C HIS A 202 -21.11 -12.39 -6.11
N SER A 203 -20.66 -11.15 -5.94
CA SER A 203 -19.59 -10.49 -6.71
C SER A 203 -18.26 -10.48 -5.96
N THR A 204 -18.05 -11.46 -5.06
CA THR A 204 -16.80 -11.63 -4.30
C THR A 204 -16.34 -13.08 -4.27
N ALA A 205 -15.13 -13.32 -3.76
CA ALA A 205 -14.59 -14.66 -3.45
C ALA A 205 -15.43 -15.47 -2.43
N MET A 206 -16.50 -14.87 -1.89
CA MET A 206 -17.42 -15.50 -0.95
C MET A 206 -18.71 -16.00 -1.62
N ALA A 207 -18.83 -15.88 -2.94
CA ALA A 207 -20.00 -16.30 -3.72
C ALA A 207 -20.32 -17.80 -3.54
N ASP A 208 -19.27 -18.63 -3.50
CA ASP A 208 -19.41 -20.10 -3.40
C ASP A 208 -19.63 -20.61 -1.96
N PHE A 209 -19.79 -19.71 -0.99
CA PHE A 209 -19.97 -20.04 0.42
C PHE A 209 -21.37 -19.63 0.89
N ASP A 210 -22.31 -20.56 0.88
CA ASP A 210 -23.67 -20.31 1.37
C ASP A 210 -23.67 -19.96 2.87
N MET A 211 -24.46 -18.96 3.27
CA MET A 211 -24.56 -18.58 4.67
C MET A 211 -25.38 -19.62 5.45
N CYS A 212 -24.86 -20.13 6.56
CA CYS A 212 -25.68 -20.90 7.51
C CYS A 212 -26.78 -20.02 8.13
N PRO A 213 -27.83 -20.62 8.75
CA PRO A 213 -28.94 -19.85 9.33
C PRO A 213 -28.51 -18.74 10.31
N GLU A 214 -27.51 -19.00 11.14
CA GLU A 214 -27.02 -18.01 12.11
C GLU A 214 -26.19 -16.88 11.45
N CYS A 215 -25.46 -17.17 10.36
CA CYS A 215 -24.80 -16.12 9.57
C CYS A 215 -25.82 -15.27 8.81
N ALA A 216 -26.85 -15.90 8.22
CA ALA A 216 -27.93 -15.20 7.54
C ALA A 216 -28.71 -14.27 8.48
N LYS A 217 -28.99 -14.73 9.70
CA LYS A 217 -29.64 -13.92 10.75
C LYS A 217 -28.81 -12.68 11.12
N ALA A 218 -27.50 -12.84 11.31
CA ALA A 218 -26.60 -11.72 11.58
C ALA A 218 -26.50 -10.76 10.38
N TYR A 219 -26.43 -11.31 9.15
CA TYR A 219 -26.38 -10.53 7.91
C TYR A 219 -27.63 -9.67 7.70
N GLN A 220 -28.81 -10.14 8.13
CA GLN A 220 -30.10 -9.48 7.94
C GLN A 220 -30.52 -8.56 9.10
N ASN A 221 -29.87 -8.63 10.26
CA ASN A 221 -30.24 -7.84 11.44
C ASN A 221 -29.50 -6.50 11.47
N PRO A 222 -30.15 -5.33 11.27
CA PRO A 222 -29.50 -4.01 11.25
C PRO A 222 -28.78 -3.61 12.54
N LEU A 223 -29.10 -4.28 13.65
CA LEU A 223 -28.48 -4.05 14.96
C LEU A 223 -27.26 -4.95 15.20
N ASP A 224 -27.00 -5.94 14.34
CA ASP A 224 -25.81 -6.78 14.39
C ASP A 224 -24.64 -6.09 13.68
N ARG A 225 -23.43 -6.14 14.25
CA ARG A 225 -22.23 -5.57 13.60
C ARG A 225 -21.87 -6.26 12.28
N ARG A 226 -22.40 -7.46 12.02
CA ARG A 226 -22.24 -8.21 10.78
C ARG A 226 -23.38 -7.97 9.78
N TYR A 227 -24.26 -7.02 10.04
CA TYR A 227 -25.29 -6.60 9.10
C TYR A 227 -24.69 -6.19 7.75
N HIS A 228 -25.12 -6.85 6.66
CA HIS A 228 -24.55 -6.68 5.32
C HIS A 228 -23.00 -6.77 5.24
N ALA A 229 -22.36 -7.47 6.18
CA ALA A 229 -20.96 -7.83 6.01
C ALA A 229 -20.86 -8.88 4.90
N GLN A 230 -20.54 -8.44 3.67
CA GLN A 230 -20.46 -9.32 2.51
C GLN A 230 -19.59 -10.57 2.73
N PRO A 231 -18.43 -10.48 3.42
CA PRO A 231 -17.60 -11.64 3.68
C PRO A 231 -17.91 -12.37 5.00
N VAL A 232 -19.08 -12.15 5.60
CA VAL A 232 -19.48 -12.84 6.84
C VAL A 232 -19.47 -14.36 6.65
N SER A 233 -18.91 -15.06 7.62
CA SER A 233 -18.88 -16.52 7.65
C SER A 233 -18.52 -17.02 9.06
N CYS A 234 -18.67 -18.32 9.28
CA CYS A 234 -18.28 -19.02 10.51
C CYS A 234 -17.76 -20.43 10.16
N PRO A 235 -17.23 -21.21 11.12
CA PRO A 235 -16.69 -22.55 10.85
C PRO A 235 -17.64 -23.52 10.12
N ALA A 236 -18.95 -23.32 10.26
CA ALA A 236 -19.97 -24.16 9.64
C ALA A 236 -20.14 -23.93 8.12
N CYS A 237 -19.90 -22.70 7.64
CA CYS A 237 -20.31 -22.29 6.29
C CYS A 237 -19.25 -21.52 5.52
N GLY A 238 -18.12 -21.23 6.14
CA GLY A 238 -17.06 -20.43 5.55
C GLY A 238 -15.86 -21.22 5.06
N PRO A 239 -14.80 -20.49 4.66
CA PRO A 239 -13.54 -21.08 4.28
C PRO A 239 -12.90 -21.89 5.41
N LYS A 240 -12.06 -22.86 5.04
CA LYS A 240 -11.35 -23.74 5.96
C LYS A 240 -9.89 -23.86 5.57
N LEU A 241 -9.02 -23.97 6.57
CA LEU A 241 -7.60 -24.23 6.36
C LEU A 241 -7.32 -25.69 5.97
N SER A 242 -6.20 -25.88 5.30
CA SER A 242 -5.58 -27.19 5.03
C SER A 242 -4.07 -27.11 5.19
N LEU A 243 -3.45 -28.24 5.51
CA LEU A 243 -2.00 -28.40 5.53
C LEU A 243 -1.60 -29.41 4.45
N LYS A 244 -0.66 -29.04 3.58
CA LYS A 244 -0.18 -29.85 2.46
C LYS A 244 1.35 -30.02 2.51
N THR A 245 1.83 -31.09 1.90
CA THR A 245 3.27 -31.26 1.58
C THR A 245 3.68 -30.26 0.50
N PRO A 246 4.98 -30.04 0.26
CA PRO A 246 5.45 -29.18 -0.84
C PRO A 246 4.97 -29.63 -2.24
N GLN A 247 4.63 -30.92 -2.39
CA GLN A 247 4.11 -31.52 -3.62
C GLN A 247 2.57 -31.39 -3.74
N GLY A 248 1.89 -30.86 -2.72
CA GLY A 248 0.45 -30.62 -2.72
C GLY A 248 -0.42 -31.71 -2.08
N GLU A 249 0.19 -32.76 -1.51
CA GLU A 249 -0.56 -33.84 -0.85
C GLU A 249 -1.08 -33.40 0.52
N TYR A 250 -2.32 -33.74 0.87
CA TYR A 250 -2.90 -33.34 2.15
C TYR A 250 -2.26 -34.07 3.33
N ILE A 251 -1.70 -33.29 4.26
CA ILE A 251 -1.34 -33.74 5.62
C ILE A 251 -2.57 -33.60 6.52
N ILE A 252 -3.28 -32.48 6.41
CA ILE A 252 -4.56 -32.24 7.06
C ILE A 252 -5.51 -31.63 6.01
N PRO A 253 -6.59 -32.31 5.61
CA PRO A 253 -7.52 -31.80 4.62
C PRO A 253 -8.42 -30.70 5.20
N ASN A 254 -9.02 -29.91 4.32
CA ASN A 254 -10.02 -28.89 4.67
C ASN A 254 -11.43 -29.48 4.95
N THR A 255 -11.54 -30.80 5.19
CA THR A 255 -12.80 -31.50 5.44
C THR A 255 -12.96 -31.87 6.92
N SER A 256 -14.20 -31.89 7.40
CA SER A 256 -14.57 -32.14 8.79
C SER A 256 -14.62 -33.64 9.15
N ASN A 257 -13.71 -34.46 8.60
CA ASN A 257 -13.68 -35.90 8.86
C ASN A 257 -12.86 -36.29 10.11
N PHE A 258 -12.83 -35.43 11.13
CA PHE A 258 -12.43 -35.89 12.45
C PHE A 258 -13.66 -36.52 13.10
N SER A 259 -13.59 -37.81 13.42
CA SER A 259 -14.64 -38.59 14.08
C SER A 259 -14.97 -38.10 15.50
N THR A 260 -14.39 -36.98 15.92
CA THR A 260 -14.60 -36.27 17.18
C THR A 260 -15.14 -34.86 16.86
N PRO A 261 -16.37 -34.52 17.26
CA PRO A 261 -16.97 -33.17 17.12
C PRO A 261 -16.20 -32.02 17.79
N GLU A 262 -15.08 -32.30 18.46
CA GLU A 262 -14.40 -31.39 19.40
C GLU A 262 -13.21 -30.64 18.80
N LEU A 263 -12.72 -30.97 17.60
CA LEU A 263 -11.54 -30.31 17.02
C LEU A 263 -11.91 -29.36 15.87
N ASN A 264 -11.78 -28.06 16.11
CA ASN A 264 -11.80 -27.04 15.05
C ASN A 264 -10.64 -27.29 14.06
N THR A 265 -10.96 -27.62 12.80
CA THR A 265 -9.97 -27.94 11.74
C THR A 265 -8.92 -26.85 11.57
N ASP A 266 -9.31 -25.57 11.68
CA ASP A 266 -8.38 -24.44 11.54
C ASP A 266 -7.33 -24.46 12.64
N LEU A 267 -7.74 -24.66 13.90
CA LEU A 267 -6.80 -24.76 15.04
C LEU A 267 -5.87 -25.96 14.91
N ALA A 268 -6.35 -27.10 14.39
CA ALA A 268 -5.52 -28.28 14.18
C ALA A 268 -4.43 -28.01 13.12
N VAL A 269 -4.78 -27.38 12.01
CA VAL A 269 -3.84 -26.96 10.96
C VAL A 269 -2.82 -25.97 11.51
N LEU A 270 -3.26 -24.95 12.23
CA LEU A 270 -2.38 -23.91 12.76
C LEU A 270 -1.45 -24.43 13.87
N LYS A 271 -1.92 -25.37 14.70
CA LYS A 271 -1.07 -26.06 15.68
C LYS A 271 0.02 -26.86 14.98
N ALA A 272 -0.34 -27.66 13.98
CA ALA A 272 0.63 -28.42 13.19
C ALA A 272 1.62 -27.50 12.44
N ALA A 273 1.17 -26.34 11.96
CA ALA A 273 2.04 -25.33 11.36
C ALA A 273 3.02 -24.74 12.40
N ALA A 274 2.54 -24.36 13.59
CA ALA A 274 3.37 -23.87 14.67
C ALA A 274 4.41 -24.91 15.12
N ASP A 275 4.05 -26.18 15.24
CA ASP A 275 4.97 -27.26 15.60
C ASP A 275 6.09 -27.41 14.56
N ARG A 276 5.77 -27.28 13.27
CA ARG A 276 6.76 -27.31 12.17
C ARG A 276 7.69 -26.09 12.19
N LEU A 277 7.16 -24.91 12.50
CA LEU A 277 7.98 -23.69 12.66
C LEU A 277 8.96 -23.83 13.83
N HIS A 278 8.53 -24.40 14.96
CA HIS A 278 9.43 -24.74 16.09
C HIS A 278 10.53 -25.73 15.69
N GLN A 279 10.27 -26.62 14.74
CA GLN A 279 11.26 -27.54 14.18
C GLN A 279 12.21 -26.87 13.16
N GLY A 280 12.11 -25.55 12.94
CA GLY A 280 12.94 -24.80 12.00
C GLY A 280 12.59 -25.03 10.53
N GLN A 281 11.37 -25.47 10.24
CA GLN A 281 10.87 -25.63 8.87
C GLN A 281 10.41 -24.31 8.25
N ILE A 282 10.44 -24.24 6.93
CA ILE A 282 9.95 -23.10 6.14
C ILE A 282 8.55 -23.45 5.61
N LEU A 283 7.56 -22.63 5.90
CA LEU A 283 6.18 -22.85 5.46
C LEU A 283 5.78 -21.79 4.43
N ALA A 284 5.00 -22.18 3.43
CA ALA A 284 4.18 -21.21 2.70
C ALA A 284 2.82 -21.10 3.37
N ILE A 285 2.36 -19.89 3.67
CA ILE A 285 1.05 -19.65 4.27
C ILE A 285 0.25 -18.70 3.39
N LYS A 286 -0.94 -19.13 2.97
CA LYS A 286 -1.87 -18.28 2.21
C LYS A 286 -2.44 -17.20 3.10
N GLY A 287 -2.04 -15.97 2.84
CA GLY A 287 -2.52 -14.78 3.52
C GLY A 287 -3.74 -14.16 2.82
N LEU A 288 -3.90 -12.86 2.99
CA LEU A 288 -5.04 -12.11 2.45
C LEU A 288 -4.85 -11.73 0.96
N GLY A 289 -3.67 -11.24 0.58
CA GLY A 289 -3.35 -10.80 -0.79
C GLY A 289 -2.40 -11.71 -1.57
N GLY A 290 -1.94 -12.79 -0.96
CA GLY A 290 -1.10 -13.82 -1.59
C GLY A 290 -0.46 -14.72 -0.53
N PHE A 291 0.48 -15.57 -0.95
CA PHE A 291 1.23 -16.43 -0.04
C PHE A 291 2.44 -15.70 0.58
N HIS A 292 2.76 -16.05 1.83
CA HIS A 292 4.01 -15.70 2.50
C HIS A 292 4.88 -16.94 2.69
N LEU A 293 6.20 -16.77 2.57
CA LEU A 293 7.19 -17.72 3.06
C LEU A 293 7.54 -17.33 4.51
N ILE A 294 7.35 -18.28 5.42
CA ILE A 294 7.40 -18.07 6.87
C ILE A 294 8.36 -19.04 7.55
N CYS A 295 9.17 -18.52 8.47
CA CYS A 295 10.03 -19.32 9.36
C CYS A 295 10.28 -18.57 10.69
N ASP A 296 10.76 -19.26 11.72
CA ASP A 296 11.15 -18.64 13.01
C ASP A 296 12.28 -17.62 12.79
N ALA A 297 12.04 -16.35 13.12
CA ALA A 297 13.01 -15.28 12.93
C ALA A 297 14.23 -15.37 13.86
N ARG A 298 14.15 -16.15 14.94
CA ARG A 298 15.24 -16.42 15.89
C ARG A 298 16.12 -17.60 15.44
N ASN A 299 15.60 -18.44 14.55
CA ASN A 299 16.31 -19.63 14.09
C ASN A 299 17.22 -19.29 12.91
N ASP A 300 18.49 -19.02 13.21
CA ASP A 300 19.50 -18.65 12.22
C ASP A 300 19.62 -19.66 11.07
N LYS A 301 19.52 -20.96 11.35
CA LYS A 301 19.56 -22.00 10.31
C LYS A 301 18.35 -21.90 9.38
N ALA A 302 17.15 -21.65 9.91
CA ALA A 302 15.94 -21.52 9.12
C ALA A 302 15.97 -20.26 8.23
N VAL A 303 16.40 -19.12 8.78
CA VAL A 303 16.53 -17.86 8.04
C VAL A 303 17.56 -17.99 6.91
N ASN A 304 18.74 -18.54 7.20
CA ASN A 304 19.76 -18.76 6.17
C ASN A 304 19.32 -19.77 5.10
N LYS A 305 18.61 -20.84 5.50
CA LYS A 305 18.01 -21.80 4.55
C LYS A 305 16.99 -21.13 3.64
N LEU A 306 16.15 -20.25 4.18
CA LEU A 306 15.18 -19.47 3.39
C LEU A 306 15.90 -18.57 2.38
N ARG A 307 16.94 -17.83 2.81
CA ARG A 307 17.74 -16.98 1.91
C ARG A 307 18.37 -17.74 0.77
N LEU A 308 18.96 -18.90 1.07
CA LEU A 308 19.59 -19.77 0.08
C LEU A 308 18.55 -20.27 -0.94
N ARG A 309 17.46 -20.86 -0.46
CA ARG A 309 16.41 -21.43 -1.32
C ARG A 309 15.68 -20.36 -2.16
N LYS A 310 15.46 -19.16 -1.61
CA LYS A 310 14.84 -18.02 -2.32
C LYS A 310 15.83 -17.25 -3.20
N GLN A 311 17.12 -17.57 -3.15
CA GLN A 311 18.19 -16.82 -3.83
C GLN A 311 18.19 -15.31 -3.46
N ARG A 312 17.98 -15.02 -2.17
CA ARG A 312 17.88 -13.66 -1.64
C ARG A 312 18.91 -13.43 -0.54
N GLN A 313 20.13 -13.08 -0.93
CA GLN A 313 21.27 -13.04 -0.01
C GLN A 313 21.21 -11.89 1.01
N ALA A 314 21.18 -10.61 0.58
CA ALA A 314 21.23 -9.49 1.53
C ALA A 314 19.91 -8.75 1.78
N LYS A 315 18.94 -8.75 0.84
CA LYS A 315 17.75 -7.89 0.97
C LYS A 315 16.98 -8.23 2.26
N PRO A 316 16.64 -7.24 3.11
CA PRO A 316 16.02 -7.49 4.41
C PRO A 316 14.72 -8.29 4.32
N LEU A 317 14.45 -9.05 5.37
CA LEU A 317 13.25 -9.85 5.55
C LEU A 317 12.36 -9.15 6.58
N ALA A 318 11.07 -8.99 6.26
CA ALA A 318 10.12 -8.42 7.22
C ALA A 318 9.79 -9.46 8.31
N VAL A 319 9.52 -8.97 9.52
CA VAL A 319 9.24 -9.80 10.69
C VAL A 319 7.86 -9.45 11.24
N MET A 320 7.00 -10.45 11.32
CA MET A 320 5.70 -10.35 11.96
C MET A 320 5.85 -10.60 13.45
N MET A 321 5.42 -9.63 14.26
CA MET A 321 5.39 -9.71 15.73
C MET A 321 3.96 -10.01 16.19
N ALA A 322 3.78 -10.66 17.34
CA ALA A 322 2.45 -10.99 17.86
C ALA A 322 1.66 -9.74 18.28
N ASP A 323 2.35 -8.79 18.92
CA ASP A 323 1.78 -7.58 19.48
C ASP A 323 2.88 -6.50 19.65
N ILE A 324 2.48 -5.33 20.15
CA ILE A 324 3.39 -4.21 20.41
C ILE A 324 4.41 -4.58 21.49
N GLN A 325 4.00 -5.32 22.52
CA GLN A 325 4.85 -5.73 23.62
C GLN A 325 6.02 -6.56 23.09
N MET A 326 5.77 -7.55 22.23
CA MET A 326 6.81 -8.31 21.55
C MET A 326 7.68 -7.40 20.69
N ALA A 327 7.10 -6.52 19.87
CA ALA A 327 7.87 -5.61 19.02
C ALA A 327 8.84 -4.72 19.82
N GLN A 328 8.46 -4.23 21.00
CA GLN A 328 9.30 -3.41 21.88
C GLN A 328 10.58 -4.12 22.37
N HIS A 329 10.62 -5.45 22.34
CA HIS A 329 11.84 -6.23 22.65
C HIS A 329 12.87 -6.18 21.51
N TYR A 330 12.43 -5.91 20.28
CA TYR A 330 13.26 -6.00 19.08
C TYR A 330 13.57 -4.64 18.46
N VAL A 331 12.66 -3.68 18.58
CA VAL A 331 12.79 -2.35 17.98
C VAL A 331 12.51 -1.24 18.99
N THR A 332 13.02 -0.06 18.69
CA THR A 332 12.64 1.21 19.31
C THR A 332 11.98 2.09 18.27
N GLY A 333 11.04 2.93 18.70
CA GLY A 333 10.45 3.92 17.81
C GLY A 333 9.71 5.03 18.54
N THR A 334 9.33 6.04 17.77
CA THR A 334 8.53 7.19 18.22
C THR A 334 7.06 6.80 18.39
N ASP A 335 6.28 7.64 19.08
CA ASP A 335 4.83 7.42 19.23
C ASP A 335 4.13 7.29 17.88
N ALA A 336 4.55 8.08 16.89
CA ALA A 336 4.02 8.00 15.52
C ALA A 336 4.33 6.65 14.86
N GLU A 337 5.54 6.11 15.03
CA GLU A 337 5.88 4.77 14.50
C GLU A 337 5.04 3.67 15.15
N TRP A 338 4.82 3.74 16.48
CA TRP A 338 3.94 2.80 17.19
C TRP A 338 2.48 2.92 16.75
N GLN A 339 1.99 4.14 16.53
CA GLN A 339 0.64 4.39 16.01
C GLN A 339 0.45 3.75 14.64
N VAL A 340 1.39 3.95 13.72
CA VAL A 340 1.35 3.35 12.37
C VAL A 340 1.44 1.83 12.43
N LEU A 341 2.31 1.26 13.27
CA LEU A 341 2.40 -0.19 13.46
C LEU A 341 1.08 -0.79 14.00
N SER A 342 0.40 -0.03 14.86
CA SER A 342 -0.88 -0.41 15.48
C SER A 342 -2.11 -0.18 14.59
N SER A 343 -1.94 0.52 13.46
CA SER A 343 -3.04 1.00 12.62
C SER A 343 -3.82 -0.14 11.96
N GLN A 344 -5.01 0.17 11.44
CA GLN A 344 -5.83 -0.85 10.77
C GLN A 344 -5.21 -1.32 9.44
N GLU A 345 -4.34 -0.53 8.82
CA GLU A 345 -3.58 -0.86 7.62
C GLU A 345 -2.54 -1.95 7.89
N ARG A 346 -1.96 -2.02 9.10
CA ARG A 346 -0.90 -2.96 9.50
C ARG A 346 0.22 -3.08 8.45
N PRO A 347 0.87 -1.98 8.04
CA PRO A 347 1.99 -2.05 7.10
C PRO A 347 3.23 -2.65 7.76
N ILE A 348 4.22 -2.99 6.93
CA ILE A 348 5.60 -3.16 7.37
C ILE A 348 6.16 -1.77 7.67
N VAL A 349 6.47 -1.51 8.94
CA VAL A 349 7.06 -0.26 9.42
C VAL A 349 8.56 -0.47 9.58
N LEU A 350 9.37 0.40 8.97
CA LEU A 350 10.82 0.41 9.18
C LEU A 350 11.13 1.10 10.51
N MET A 351 11.59 0.34 11.50
CA MET A 351 11.91 0.84 12.85
C MET A 351 13.36 0.53 13.22
N SER A 352 13.91 1.32 14.14
CA SER A 352 15.29 1.15 14.61
C SER A 352 15.42 -0.15 15.41
N SER A 353 16.37 -1.00 15.03
CA SER A 353 16.66 -2.26 15.73
C SER A 353 17.32 -1.98 17.07
N ARG A 354 16.95 -2.74 18.11
CA ARG A 354 17.74 -2.80 19.35
C ARG A 354 19.05 -3.53 19.08
N ALA A 355 20.09 -3.16 19.82
CA ALA A 355 21.42 -3.76 19.69
C ALA A 355 21.46 -5.23 20.17
N GLU A 356 20.71 -5.55 21.22
CA GLU A 356 20.65 -6.87 21.82
C GLU A 356 19.26 -7.48 21.63
N HIS A 357 19.18 -8.54 20.83
CA HIS A 357 17.98 -9.36 20.65
C HIS A 357 18.35 -10.75 20.11
N ASP A 358 17.41 -11.69 20.16
CA ASP A 358 17.62 -13.08 19.74
C ASP A 358 17.23 -13.38 18.27
N LEU A 359 16.90 -12.36 17.45
CA LEU A 359 16.71 -12.56 16.01
C LEU A 359 18.02 -12.93 15.33
N SER A 360 17.92 -13.77 14.28
CA SER A 360 19.05 -14.04 13.40
C SER A 360 19.55 -12.75 12.76
N LEU A 361 20.87 -12.53 12.79
CA LEU A 361 21.52 -11.41 12.10
C LEU A 361 21.28 -11.45 10.58
N ALA A 362 20.95 -12.62 10.03
CA ALA A 362 20.58 -12.76 8.64
C ALA A 362 19.20 -12.14 8.33
N VAL A 363 18.36 -11.72 9.30
CA VAL A 363 17.09 -11.04 8.98
C VAL A 363 17.34 -9.72 8.23
N ALA A 364 18.25 -8.89 8.73
CA ALA A 364 18.63 -7.60 8.15
C ALA A 364 20.16 -7.39 8.29
N PRO A 365 20.97 -8.07 7.45
CA PRO A 365 22.43 -8.07 7.62
C PRO A 365 23.02 -6.67 7.47
N ASN A 366 23.87 -6.27 8.43
CA ASN A 366 24.60 -4.99 8.46
C ASN A 366 23.72 -3.72 8.48
N LEU A 367 22.46 -3.84 8.90
CA LEU A 367 21.53 -2.71 9.01
C LEU A 367 21.10 -2.51 10.47
N ASN A 368 20.81 -1.27 10.82
CA ASN A 368 20.30 -0.86 12.14
C ASN A 368 18.77 -0.68 12.14
N LYS A 369 18.07 -1.18 11.11
CA LYS A 369 16.62 -1.11 10.97
C LYS A 369 16.02 -2.48 10.70
N LEU A 370 14.83 -2.71 11.23
CA LEU A 370 14.00 -3.87 10.97
C LEU A 370 12.67 -3.43 10.34
N GLY A 371 12.21 -4.18 9.34
CA GLY A 371 10.84 -4.06 8.86
C GLY A 371 9.94 -4.93 9.72
N VAL A 372 9.16 -4.31 10.61
CA VAL A 372 8.26 -5.02 11.54
C VAL A 372 6.80 -4.74 11.20
N PHE A 373 5.94 -5.72 11.42
CA PHE A 373 4.50 -5.55 11.30
C PHE A 373 3.75 -6.46 12.25
N LEU A 374 2.49 -6.12 12.50
CA LEU A 374 1.61 -6.87 13.39
C LEU A 374 0.64 -7.77 12.60
N PRO A 375 0.05 -8.78 13.24
CA PRO A 375 -0.84 -9.71 12.57
C PRO A 375 -2.06 -8.95 12.07
N TYR A 376 -2.48 -9.23 10.85
CA TYR A 376 -3.57 -8.49 10.20
C TYR A 376 -4.74 -9.38 9.76
N THR A 377 -4.66 -10.68 9.97
CA THR A 377 -5.78 -11.63 9.73
C THR A 377 -5.98 -12.50 10.96
N PRO A 378 -7.18 -13.10 11.15
CA PRO A 378 -7.41 -14.01 12.27
C PRO A 378 -6.48 -15.23 12.21
N LEU A 379 -6.16 -15.73 11.00
CA LEU A 379 -5.14 -16.76 10.78
C LEU A 379 -3.81 -16.39 11.45
N HIS A 380 -3.29 -15.19 11.16
CA HIS A 380 -2.01 -14.74 11.71
C HIS A 380 -2.06 -14.59 13.24
N HIS A 381 -3.15 -14.05 13.79
CA HIS A 381 -3.33 -13.94 15.24
C HIS A 381 -3.33 -15.31 15.92
N LEU A 382 -4.07 -16.28 15.39
CA LEU A 382 -4.10 -17.66 15.92
C LEU A 382 -2.73 -18.33 15.82
N LEU A 383 -2.06 -18.20 14.67
CA LEU A 383 -0.74 -18.80 14.45
C LEU A 383 0.28 -18.25 15.45
N LEU A 384 0.35 -16.93 15.63
CA LEU A 384 1.29 -16.31 16.56
C LEU A 384 0.92 -16.57 18.02
N GLY A 385 -0.36 -16.72 18.36
CA GLY A 385 -0.79 -17.16 19.68
C GLY A 385 -0.33 -18.58 20.02
N LEU A 386 -0.26 -19.47 19.03
CA LEU A 386 0.24 -20.84 19.16
C LEU A 386 1.77 -20.92 19.12
N PHE A 387 2.40 -20.18 18.21
CA PHE A 387 3.85 -20.19 18.00
C PHE A 387 4.62 -19.39 19.07
N LYS A 388 4.06 -18.28 19.57
CA LYS A 388 4.63 -17.44 20.63
C LYS A 388 6.05 -16.94 20.36
N GLY A 389 6.32 -16.51 19.14
CA GLY A 389 7.60 -15.93 18.75
C GLY A 389 7.51 -15.09 17.47
N PRO A 390 8.55 -14.32 17.15
CA PRO A 390 8.61 -13.53 15.93
C PRO A 390 8.80 -14.43 14.70
N LEU A 391 8.10 -14.11 13.62
CA LEU A 391 8.14 -14.88 12.37
C LEU A 391 8.67 -14.02 11.24
N VAL A 392 9.68 -14.49 10.51
CA VAL A 392 9.97 -13.94 9.19
C VAL A 392 8.76 -14.17 8.31
N ALA A 393 8.31 -13.14 7.59
CA ALA A 393 7.23 -13.24 6.64
C ALA A 393 7.57 -12.40 5.40
N THR A 394 7.92 -13.08 4.31
CA THR A 394 8.25 -12.46 3.02
C THR A 394 7.30 -12.98 1.95
N SER A 395 6.98 -12.16 0.93
CA SER A 395 6.15 -12.56 -0.21
C SER A 395 6.62 -13.89 -0.81
N ALA A 396 5.70 -14.79 -1.14
CA ALA A 396 6.01 -16.02 -1.86
C ALA A 396 5.97 -15.74 -3.37
N ASN A 397 7.14 -15.48 -3.92
CA ASN A 397 7.37 -15.22 -5.33
C ASN A 397 8.76 -15.69 -5.74
N VAL A 398 8.92 -16.01 -7.02
CA VAL A 398 10.25 -16.05 -7.66
C VAL A 398 10.83 -14.63 -7.60
N SER A 399 12.13 -14.50 -7.36
CA SER A 399 12.74 -13.17 -7.21
C SER A 399 12.50 -12.30 -8.44
N GLY A 400 11.86 -11.14 -8.25
CA GLY A 400 11.48 -10.23 -9.34
C GLY A 400 10.13 -10.51 -9.98
N GLU A 401 9.42 -11.57 -9.57
CA GLU A 401 8.07 -11.88 -10.04
C GLU A 401 6.98 -11.46 -9.04
N PRO A 402 5.72 -11.31 -9.48
CA PRO A 402 4.58 -10.95 -8.64
C PRO A 402 4.28 -11.98 -7.53
N ILE A 403 3.47 -11.55 -6.55
CA ILE A 403 3.03 -12.43 -5.47
C ILE A 403 2.11 -13.56 -5.99
N ILE A 404 2.39 -14.79 -5.56
CA ILE A 404 1.58 -15.95 -5.92
C ILE A 404 0.30 -15.98 -5.08
N THR A 405 -0.85 -16.20 -5.74
CA THR A 405 -2.18 -16.21 -5.10
C THR A 405 -2.84 -17.60 -5.07
N ASN A 406 -2.41 -18.53 -5.92
CA ASN A 406 -2.93 -19.90 -6.00
C ASN A 406 -1.91 -20.97 -5.57
N CYS A 407 -2.39 -22.02 -4.92
CA CYS A 407 -1.56 -23.11 -4.41
C CYS A 407 -0.86 -23.90 -5.54
N ASP A 408 -1.51 -24.10 -6.69
CA ASP A 408 -0.89 -24.87 -7.78
C ASP A 408 0.29 -24.12 -8.40
N GLU A 409 0.19 -22.79 -8.49
CA GLU A 409 1.28 -21.93 -8.92
C GLU A 409 2.42 -21.94 -7.89
N LEU A 410 2.08 -21.88 -6.60
CA LEU A 410 3.06 -22.00 -5.52
C LEU A 410 3.84 -23.33 -5.61
N ILE A 411 3.16 -24.46 -5.84
CA ILE A 411 3.79 -25.77 -5.97
C ILE A 411 4.71 -25.80 -7.21
N ARG A 412 4.23 -25.30 -8.35
CA ARG A 412 5.02 -25.24 -9.60
C ARG A 412 6.31 -24.44 -9.44
N HIS A 413 6.27 -23.31 -8.74
CA HIS A 413 7.39 -22.38 -8.70
C HIS A 413 8.24 -22.45 -7.41
N LEU A 414 7.65 -22.81 -6.27
CA LEU A 414 8.27 -22.67 -4.94
C LEU A 414 8.23 -23.93 -4.07
N SER A 415 7.83 -25.09 -4.60
CA SER A 415 7.87 -26.37 -3.85
C SER A 415 9.27 -26.73 -3.32
N HIS A 416 10.33 -26.32 -4.03
CA HIS A 416 11.72 -26.52 -3.58
C HIS A 416 12.16 -25.57 -2.45
N VAL A 417 11.37 -24.52 -2.19
CA VAL A 417 11.66 -23.51 -1.15
C VAL A 417 11.08 -23.91 0.20
N VAL A 418 9.89 -24.50 0.20
CA VAL A 418 9.09 -24.76 1.40
C VAL A 418 9.15 -26.23 1.82
N ASP A 419 8.92 -26.45 3.11
CA ASP A 419 8.82 -27.78 3.72
C ASP A 419 7.34 -28.18 3.98
N ALA A 420 6.40 -27.22 4.00
CA ALA A 420 4.95 -27.45 4.01
C ALA A 420 4.16 -26.22 3.53
N ILE A 421 2.87 -26.41 3.20
CA ILE A 421 1.97 -25.36 2.70
C ILE A 421 0.70 -25.31 3.55
N VAL A 422 0.38 -24.16 4.13
CA VAL A 422 -0.91 -23.83 4.75
C VAL A 422 -1.76 -23.07 3.73
N ASP A 423 -2.83 -23.69 3.24
CA ASP A 423 -3.69 -23.17 2.17
C ASP A 423 -5.15 -23.09 2.64
N HIS A 424 -5.98 -22.36 1.91
CA HIS A 424 -7.42 -22.26 2.14
C HIS A 424 -8.23 -22.13 0.86
N ASN A 425 -9.48 -22.55 0.95
CA ASN A 425 -10.41 -22.59 -0.19
C ASN A 425 -11.10 -21.26 -0.52
N ARG A 426 -10.81 -20.15 0.18
CA ARG A 426 -11.20 -18.81 -0.31
C ARG A 426 -10.24 -18.36 -1.42
N PRO A 427 -10.72 -18.06 -2.64
CA PRO A 427 -9.88 -17.47 -3.68
C PRO A 427 -9.35 -16.08 -3.27
N ILE A 428 -8.18 -15.73 -3.79
CA ILE A 428 -7.66 -14.36 -3.78
C ILE A 428 -7.81 -13.87 -5.22
N ILE A 429 -8.75 -12.94 -5.45
CA ILE A 429 -9.11 -12.49 -6.80
C ILE A 429 -8.07 -11.50 -7.30
N ASN A 430 -7.71 -10.55 -6.46
CA ASN A 430 -6.73 -9.51 -6.79
C ASN A 430 -5.53 -9.67 -5.85
N GLY A 431 -4.35 -9.95 -6.41
CA GLY A 431 -3.11 -10.04 -5.66
C GLY A 431 -2.76 -8.71 -5.01
N CYS A 432 -2.17 -8.74 -3.82
CA CYS A 432 -1.78 -7.53 -3.12
C CYS A 432 -0.64 -7.81 -2.13
N ASP A 433 0.53 -7.21 -2.40
CA ASP A 433 1.68 -7.23 -1.49
C ASP A 433 1.37 -6.51 -0.16
N ASP A 434 2.24 -6.72 0.84
CA ASP A 434 2.23 -5.88 2.04
C ASP A 434 2.81 -4.50 1.73
N SER A 435 2.14 -3.44 2.22
CA SER A 435 2.69 -2.09 2.18
C SER A 435 3.94 -1.97 3.05
N VAL A 436 4.89 -1.15 2.62
CA VAL A 436 6.10 -0.81 3.38
C VAL A 436 6.12 0.70 3.57
N VAL A 437 6.27 1.14 4.82
CA VAL A 437 6.26 2.55 5.20
C VAL A 437 7.39 2.86 6.19
N GLN A 438 7.75 4.13 6.27
CA GLN A 438 8.53 4.67 7.38
C GLN A 438 7.93 5.99 7.85
N VAL A 439 8.25 6.38 9.08
CA VAL A 439 7.82 7.67 9.63
C VAL A 439 8.96 8.67 9.48
N ILE A 440 8.63 9.84 8.96
CA ILE A 440 9.52 10.99 8.77
C ILE A 440 9.15 12.07 9.78
N GLN A 441 10.14 12.68 10.41
CA GLN A 441 10.00 13.83 11.28
C GLN A 441 10.61 15.05 10.57
N PRO A 442 9.82 15.89 9.87
CA PRO A 442 10.36 17.00 9.07
C PRO A 442 11.10 18.05 9.91
N HIS A 443 10.57 18.38 11.07
CA HIS A 443 11.13 19.29 12.07
C HIS A 443 10.55 18.95 13.45
N MET A 444 11.24 19.26 14.55
CA MET A 444 10.82 18.88 15.91
C MET A 444 9.41 19.36 16.29
N ASP A 445 8.99 20.51 15.77
CA ASP A 445 7.67 21.11 16.04
C ASP A 445 6.59 20.74 15.01
N SER A 446 6.93 19.98 13.97
CA SER A 446 5.98 19.54 12.94
C SER A 446 5.41 18.15 13.27
N PRO A 447 4.17 17.84 12.86
CA PRO A 447 3.66 16.48 13.00
C PRO A 447 4.51 15.51 12.19
N ALA A 448 4.72 14.31 12.73
CA ALA A 448 5.35 13.23 12.00
C ALA A 448 4.48 12.81 10.80
N GLU A 449 5.12 12.47 9.69
CA GLU A 449 4.46 12.08 8.45
C GLU A 449 4.80 10.64 8.09
N VAL A 450 3.84 9.92 7.51
CA VAL A 450 4.08 8.57 6.96
C VAL A 450 4.59 8.69 5.55
N GLN A 451 5.82 8.26 5.29
CA GLN A 451 6.34 8.09 3.93
C GLN A 451 6.09 6.65 3.48
N VAL A 452 5.29 6.50 2.43
CA VAL A 452 5.03 5.21 1.79
C VAL A 452 6.21 4.86 0.88
N LEU A 453 6.79 3.68 1.06
CA LEU A 453 7.86 3.16 0.18
C LEU A 453 7.32 2.15 -0.82
N ARG A 454 6.28 1.42 -0.41
CA ARG A 454 5.49 0.51 -1.25
C ARG A 454 4.03 0.67 -0.89
N LEU A 455 3.23 1.14 -1.85
CA LEU A 455 1.79 1.30 -1.73
C LEU A 455 1.09 0.00 -2.12
N ALA A 456 0.58 -0.76 -1.15
CA ALA A 456 -0.12 -2.02 -1.39
C ALA A 456 -1.18 -2.26 -0.29
N ARG A 457 -1.27 -3.45 0.32
CA ARG A 457 -2.31 -3.80 1.31
C ARG A 457 -2.45 -2.75 2.41
N GLY A 458 -3.68 -2.44 2.78
CA GLY A 458 -4.01 -1.43 3.81
C GLY A 458 -4.27 -0.04 3.23
N TYR A 459 -3.50 0.35 2.22
CA TYR A 459 -3.55 1.68 1.62
C TYR A 459 -4.13 1.66 0.19
N ALA A 460 -3.77 0.66 -0.61
CA ALA A 460 -4.14 0.54 -2.01
C ALA A 460 -5.43 -0.30 -2.21
N PRO A 461 -6.23 -0.03 -3.27
CA PRO A 461 -6.10 1.07 -4.22
C PRO A 461 -6.26 2.44 -3.54
N LEU A 462 -5.29 3.32 -3.74
CA LEU A 462 -5.36 4.67 -3.21
C LEU A 462 -6.30 5.46 -4.09
N SER A 463 -7.25 6.17 -3.49
CA SER A 463 -8.17 7.05 -4.23
C SER A 463 -8.26 8.40 -3.57
N PHE A 464 -8.55 9.43 -4.33
CA PHE A 464 -8.94 10.74 -3.82
C PHE A 464 -9.79 11.49 -4.85
N PRO A 465 -10.70 12.36 -4.40
CA PRO A 465 -11.53 13.15 -5.30
C PRO A 465 -10.74 14.32 -5.90
N LEU A 466 -11.10 14.71 -7.11
CA LEU A 466 -10.68 15.95 -7.75
C LEU A 466 -11.69 17.06 -7.48
N ASP A 467 -11.19 18.29 -7.38
CA ASP A 467 -12.03 19.48 -7.24
C ASP A 467 -12.90 19.74 -8.48
N THR A 468 -12.44 19.29 -9.65
CA THR A 468 -13.14 19.46 -10.93
C THR A 468 -13.23 18.11 -11.66
N PRO A 469 -14.43 17.70 -12.12
CA PRO A 469 -14.59 16.49 -12.91
C PRO A 469 -13.75 16.50 -14.18
N LEU A 470 -13.15 15.36 -14.51
CA LEU A 470 -12.52 15.10 -15.79
C LEU A 470 -13.56 14.92 -16.90
N THR A 471 -13.28 15.51 -18.05
CA THR A 471 -14.10 15.41 -19.27
C THR A 471 -13.83 14.15 -20.08
N GLN A 472 -12.71 13.47 -19.80
CA GLN A 472 -12.29 12.25 -20.47
C GLN A 472 -11.66 11.28 -19.46
N SER A 473 -11.69 9.98 -19.76
CA SER A 473 -11.03 8.95 -18.97
C SER A 473 -9.55 8.84 -19.35
N ILE A 474 -8.67 8.82 -18.34
CA ILE A 474 -7.22 8.84 -18.54
C ILE A 474 -6.60 7.64 -17.81
N LEU A 475 -5.75 6.90 -18.50
CA LEU A 475 -4.92 5.83 -17.94
C LEU A 475 -3.44 6.24 -18.00
N ALA A 476 -2.76 6.13 -16.88
CA ALA A 476 -1.30 6.26 -16.81
C ALA A 476 -0.68 4.92 -16.45
N VAL A 477 0.31 4.49 -17.23
CA VAL A 477 0.84 3.11 -17.18
C VAL A 477 2.09 2.96 -16.29
N GLY A 478 2.62 4.05 -15.76
CA GLY A 478 3.73 4.07 -14.81
C GLY A 478 5.11 3.88 -15.44
N ALA A 479 6.07 3.49 -14.61
CA ALA A 479 7.48 3.25 -14.94
C ALA A 479 7.82 1.75 -15.05
N GLN A 480 9.07 1.41 -15.34
CA GLN A 480 9.53 0.02 -15.45
C GLN A 480 9.70 -0.68 -14.09
N GLN A 481 10.24 0.04 -13.11
CA GLN A 481 10.52 -0.48 -11.77
C GLN A 481 9.41 -0.06 -10.81
N LYS A 482 9.19 -0.87 -9.78
CA LYS A 482 8.15 -0.68 -8.75
C LYS A 482 6.80 -0.22 -9.31
N ASN A 483 6.44 -0.71 -10.49
CA ASN A 483 5.34 -0.21 -11.30
C ASN A 483 4.03 -0.17 -10.52
N ALA A 484 3.21 0.82 -10.85
CA ALA A 484 1.80 0.93 -10.52
C ALA A 484 1.11 1.61 -11.73
N ILE A 485 -0.21 1.48 -11.83
CA ILE A 485 -1.03 2.20 -12.81
C ILE A 485 -1.92 3.22 -12.11
N ALA A 486 -2.24 4.32 -12.79
CA ALA A 486 -3.18 5.31 -12.29
C ALA A 486 -4.30 5.57 -13.28
N LEU A 487 -5.51 5.79 -12.76
CA LEU A 487 -6.71 6.00 -13.57
C LEU A 487 -7.44 7.25 -13.09
N GLY A 488 -7.92 8.06 -14.02
CA GLY A 488 -8.73 9.23 -13.75
C GLY A 488 -10.00 9.24 -14.58
N PHE A 489 -11.16 9.44 -13.96
CA PHE A 489 -12.43 9.64 -14.65
C PHE A 489 -13.45 10.33 -13.73
N GLY A 490 -14.24 11.25 -14.28
CA GLY A 490 -15.12 12.09 -13.45
C GLY A 490 -14.30 12.77 -12.34
N ASN A 491 -14.76 12.67 -11.09
CA ASN A 491 -14.03 13.24 -9.95
C ASN A 491 -13.02 12.28 -9.35
N ASN A 492 -12.87 11.06 -9.86
CA ASN A 492 -12.10 10.04 -9.18
C ASN A 492 -10.70 9.90 -9.76
N VAL A 493 -9.70 9.89 -8.88
CA VAL A 493 -8.35 9.42 -9.17
C VAL A 493 -8.09 8.14 -8.39
N PHE A 494 -7.46 7.17 -9.05
CA PHE A 494 -7.01 5.93 -8.45
C PHE A 494 -5.53 5.68 -8.76
N LEU A 495 -4.79 5.19 -7.77
CA LEU A 495 -3.47 4.59 -7.94
C LEU A 495 -3.55 3.13 -7.48
N SER A 496 -3.13 2.21 -8.35
CA SER A 496 -3.20 0.78 -8.10
C SER A 496 -2.28 0.35 -6.95
N PRO A 497 -2.49 -0.84 -6.37
CA PRO A 497 -1.45 -1.50 -5.61
C PRO A 497 -0.17 -1.67 -6.43
N HIS A 498 0.95 -1.82 -5.73
CA HIS A 498 2.25 -2.15 -6.29
C HIS A 498 2.17 -3.40 -7.16
N ILE A 499 2.64 -3.27 -8.40
CA ILE A 499 2.73 -4.34 -9.39
C ILE A 499 4.11 -5.01 -9.33
N GLY A 500 5.16 -4.21 -9.16
CA GLY A 500 6.55 -4.68 -9.06
C GLY A 500 7.41 -4.29 -10.25
N ASP A 501 8.55 -4.97 -10.40
CA ASP A 501 9.49 -4.68 -11.48
C ASP A 501 9.15 -5.50 -12.74
N LEU A 502 9.00 -4.84 -13.89
CA LEU A 502 8.47 -5.46 -15.10
C LEU A 502 9.55 -6.09 -16.00
N PHE A 503 10.46 -6.87 -15.41
CA PHE A 503 11.60 -7.48 -16.12
C PHE A 503 11.35 -8.92 -16.62
N SER A 504 10.15 -9.47 -16.39
CA SER A 504 9.80 -10.84 -16.76
C SER A 504 8.41 -10.92 -17.39
N VAL A 505 8.17 -11.97 -18.18
CA VAL A 505 6.86 -12.23 -18.79
C VAL A 505 5.77 -12.39 -17.71
N SER A 506 6.07 -13.08 -16.60
CA SER A 506 5.15 -13.21 -15.47
C SER A 506 4.75 -11.85 -14.87
N ALA A 507 5.71 -10.92 -14.79
CA ALA A 507 5.47 -9.57 -14.29
C ALA A 507 4.64 -8.73 -15.28
N GLU A 508 4.94 -8.78 -16.58
CA GLU A 508 4.15 -8.13 -17.63
C GLU A 508 2.70 -8.67 -17.65
N GLN A 509 2.49 -9.98 -17.50
CA GLN A 509 1.16 -10.58 -17.39
C GLN A 509 0.40 -10.13 -16.12
N TYR A 510 1.10 -9.88 -15.01
CA TYR A 510 0.47 -9.35 -13.81
C TYR A 510 0.08 -7.87 -13.93
N PHE A 511 0.90 -7.09 -14.65
CA PHE A 511 0.53 -5.74 -15.07
C PHE A 511 -0.76 -5.74 -15.90
N GLU A 512 -0.87 -6.59 -16.92
CA GLU A 512 -2.08 -6.73 -17.75
C GLU A 512 -3.29 -7.20 -16.95
N ARG A 513 -3.12 -8.16 -16.03
CA ARG A 513 -4.20 -8.60 -15.10
C ARG A 513 -4.67 -7.46 -14.19
N THR A 514 -3.75 -6.58 -13.78
CA THR A 514 -4.10 -5.41 -12.95
C THR A 514 -4.91 -4.41 -13.76
N LEU A 515 -4.51 -4.12 -15.00
CA LEU A 515 -5.30 -3.32 -15.94
C LEU A 515 -6.71 -3.89 -16.15
N ALA A 516 -6.81 -5.19 -16.44
CA ALA A 516 -8.09 -5.88 -16.61
C ALA A 516 -8.96 -5.83 -15.35
N THR A 517 -8.34 -5.89 -14.16
CA THR A 517 -9.04 -5.75 -12.88
C THR A 517 -9.70 -4.38 -12.75
N PHE A 518 -8.98 -3.30 -13.00
CA PHE A 518 -9.55 -1.96 -12.90
C PHE A 518 -10.56 -1.67 -14.02
N ALA A 519 -10.30 -2.16 -15.24
CA ALA A 519 -11.26 -2.10 -16.34
C ALA A 519 -12.59 -2.79 -15.98
N ARG A 520 -12.52 -4.00 -15.40
CA ARG A 520 -13.69 -4.76 -14.92
C ARG A 520 -14.42 -4.05 -13.78
N LEU A 521 -13.70 -3.55 -12.78
CA LEU A 521 -14.31 -2.95 -11.58
C LEU A 521 -15.07 -1.67 -11.91
N TYR A 522 -14.51 -0.82 -12.77
CA TYR A 522 -15.06 0.52 -13.04
C TYR A 522 -15.74 0.63 -14.40
N HIS A 523 -15.83 -0.46 -15.16
CA HIS A 523 -16.21 -0.43 -16.58
C HIS A 523 -15.42 0.63 -17.34
N PHE A 524 -14.11 0.69 -17.05
CA PHE A 524 -13.22 1.74 -17.49
C PHE A 524 -12.65 1.45 -18.88
N ALA A 525 -12.76 2.43 -19.76
CA ALA A 525 -12.14 2.47 -21.07
C ALA A 525 -11.43 3.82 -21.22
N PRO A 526 -10.09 3.87 -21.41
CA PRO A 526 -9.36 5.14 -21.48
C PRO A 526 -9.53 5.85 -22.82
N ASN A 527 -9.83 7.15 -22.79
CA ASN A 527 -9.72 8.02 -23.97
C ASN A 527 -8.26 8.45 -24.22
N LEU A 528 -7.49 8.56 -23.14
CA LEU A 528 -6.10 9.02 -23.14
C LEU A 528 -5.22 8.04 -22.37
N ILE A 529 -4.11 7.64 -22.97
CA ILE A 529 -3.08 6.82 -22.32
C ILE A 529 -1.81 7.68 -22.15
N VAL A 530 -1.27 7.75 -20.94
CA VAL A 530 -0.02 8.46 -20.65
C VAL A 530 1.06 7.47 -20.25
N ARG A 531 2.24 7.58 -20.85
CA ARG A 531 3.38 6.69 -20.63
C ARG A 531 4.67 7.46 -20.35
N ASP A 532 5.67 6.74 -19.83
CA ASP A 532 7.02 7.26 -19.73
C ASP A 532 7.61 7.51 -21.14
N LYS A 533 8.47 8.52 -21.25
CA LYS A 533 9.19 8.83 -22.49
C LYS A 533 10.13 7.69 -22.91
N HIS A 534 10.57 6.83 -21.99
CA HIS A 534 11.39 5.67 -22.32
C HIS A 534 10.63 4.71 -23.27
N PRO A 535 11.11 4.48 -24.51
CA PRO A 535 10.39 3.68 -25.49
C PRO A 535 10.37 2.19 -25.14
N ASP A 536 11.46 1.67 -24.56
CA ASP A 536 11.60 0.22 -24.31
C ASP A 536 11.04 -0.26 -22.97
N TYR A 537 10.43 0.61 -22.16
CA TYR A 537 9.76 0.16 -20.94
C TYR A 537 8.55 -0.71 -21.29
N ALA A 538 8.33 -1.80 -20.56
CA ALA A 538 7.22 -2.71 -20.84
C ALA A 538 5.85 -2.00 -20.85
N PRO A 539 5.54 -1.12 -19.87
CA PRO A 539 4.32 -0.30 -19.92
C PRO A 539 4.26 0.64 -21.13
N SER A 540 5.40 1.21 -21.54
CA SER A 540 5.47 2.11 -22.69
C SER A 540 5.19 1.40 -24.00
N ARG A 541 5.78 0.20 -24.20
CA ARG A 541 5.50 -0.65 -25.37
C ARG A 541 4.04 -1.08 -25.38
N TRP A 542 3.50 -1.48 -24.23
CA TRP A 542 2.09 -1.84 -24.09
C TRP A 542 1.17 -0.68 -24.49
N ALA A 543 1.44 0.53 -23.99
CA ALA A 543 0.64 1.72 -24.28
C ALA A 543 0.65 2.09 -25.77
N GLU A 544 1.82 2.03 -26.42
CA GLU A 544 1.97 2.29 -27.86
C GLU A 544 1.22 1.27 -28.73
N MET A 545 1.22 -0.01 -28.33
CA MET A 545 0.47 -1.05 -29.05
C MET A 545 -1.04 -0.83 -28.95
N HIS A 546 -1.55 -0.45 -27.77
CA HIS A 546 -2.98 -0.30 -27.52
C HIS A 546 -3.55 1.07 -27.96
N SER A 547 -2.72 2.11 -28.11
CA SER A 547 -3.17 3.36 -28.75
C SER A 547 -3.41 3.20 -30.25
N ASN A 548 -2.70 2.27 -30.89
CA ASN A 548 -2.71 2.08 -32.35
C ASN A 548 -3.64 0.94 -32.82
N SER A 549 -4.29 0.20 -31.91
CA SER A 549 -5.11 -0.98 -32.26
C SER A 549 -6.38 -1.10 -31.42
N SER A 550 -7.48 -1.52 -32.06
CA SER A 550 -8.75 -1.85 -31.39
C SER A 550 -8.67 -3.25 -30.79
N VAL A 551 -7.91 -3.44 -29.70
CA VAL A 551 -7.73 -4.78 -29.08
C VAL A 551 -8.76 -5.01 -27.96
N GLU A 552 -9.27 -6.24 -27.85
CA GLU A 552 -10.40 -6.64 -26.98
C GLU A 552 -10.11 -6.63 -25.45
N LEU A 553 -8.84 -6.57 -25.01
CA LEU A 553 -8.46 -6.77 -23.59
C LEU A 553 -8.93 -5.64 -22.65
N ILE A 554 -9.02 -4.43 -23.19
CA ILE A 554 -9.66 -3.26 -22.58
C ILE A 554 -10.50 -2.70 -23.72
N ASN A 555 -11.77 -2.38 -23.52
CA ASN A 555 -12.61 -1.79 -24.59
C ASN A 555 -12.08 -0.42 -25.03
N THR A 556 -10.98 -0.36 -25.78
CA THR A 556 -10.33 0.86 -26.25
C THR A 556 -10.83 1.18 -27.66
N SER A 557 -11.54 2.29 -27.81
CA SER A 557 -11.54 3.05 -29.06
C SER A 557 -10.13 3.60 -29.34
N GLN A 558 -9.81 4.09 -30.55
CA GLN A 558 -8.53 4.79 -30.82
C GLN A 558 -8.24 5.82 -29.71
N SER A 559 -7.32 5.50 -28.80
CA SER A 559 -6.94 6.34 -27.66
C SER A 559 -5.69 7.13 -28.01
N GLN A 560 -5.66 8.42 -27.67
CA GLN A 560 -4.45 9.24 -27.83
C GLN A 560 -3.38 8.76 -26.83
N CYS A 561 -2.12 8.71 -27.26
CA CYS A 561 -0.98 8.40 -26.38
C CYS A 561 -0.13 9.66 -26.13
N LEU A 562 0.14 9.97 -24.87
CA LEU A 562 1.05 11.03 -24.45
C LEU A 562 2.28 10.46 -23.76
N THR A 563 3.40 11.14 -23.93
CA THR A 563 4.65 10.83 -23.24
C THR A 563 4.98 11.92 -22.23
N VAL A 564 5.54 11.50 -21.09
CA VAL A 564 6.02 12.40 -20.02
C VAL A 564 7.43 11.98 -19.63
N GLN A 565 8.29 12.96 -19.41
CA GLN A 565 9.65 12.70 -18.93
C GLN A 565 9.62 12.18 -17.48
N HIS A 566 10.45 11.19 -17.18
CA HIS A 566 10.43 10.44 -15.92
C HIS A 566 10.56 11.33 -14.66
N HIS A 567 11.53 12.21 -14.63
CA HIS A 567 11.81 13.07 -13.48
C HIS A 567 10.76 14.17 -13.32
N HIS A 568 10.21 14.66 -14.43
CA HIS A 568 9.04 15.54 -14.44
C HIS A 568 7.83 14.82 -13.83
N ALA A 569 7.60 13.55 -14.19
CA ALA A 569 6.51 12.76 -13.62
C ALA A 569 6.68 12.53 -12.09
N HIS A 570 7.90 12.38 -11.56
CA HIS A 570 8.10 12.36 -10.11
C HIS A 570 7.60 13.65 -9.44
N VAL A 571 8.00 14.81 -9.96
CA VAL A 571 7.57 16.10 -9.39
C VAL A 571 6.05 16.28 -9.50
N LEU A 572 5.48 15.95 -10.67
CA LEU A 572 4.04 16.02 -10.91
C LEU A 572 3.25 15.08 -10.00
N SER A 573 3.79 13.94 -9.60
CA SER A 573 3.10 13.03 -8.66
C SER A 573 2.84 13.69 -7.30
N VAL A 574 3.82 14.45 -6.80
CA VAL A 574 3.70 15.22 -5.57
C VAL A 574 2.77 16.42 -5.76
N MET A 575 2.82 17.08 -6.91
CA MET A 575 1.84 18.13 -7.24
C MET A 575 0.40 17.58 -7.26
N ALA A 576 0.20 16.39 -7.83
CA ALA A 576 -1.11 15.75 -7.96
C ALA A 576 -1.77 15.46 -6.61
N VAL A 577 -1.05 14.83 -5.68
CA VAL A 577 -1.60 14.48 -4.36
C VAL A 577 -1.91 15.72 -3.50
N ASN A 578 -1.24 16.84 -3.78
CA ASN A 578 -1.52 18.14 -3.17
C ASN A 578 -2.52 19.00 -3.98
N GLN A 579 -3.03 18.49 -5.11
CA GLN A 579 -3.80 19.22 -6.11
C GLN A 579 -3.18 20.59 -6.48
N TYR A 580 -1.85 20.68 -6.46
CA TYR A 580 -1.09 21.91 -6.66
C TYR A 580 -0.85 22.16 -8.15
N ARG A 581 -1.15 23.38 -8.62
CA ARG A 581 -1.15 23.72 -10.06
C ARG A 581 -0.12 24.78 -10.46
N ASP A 582 0.41 25.53 -9.51
CA ASP A 582 1.41 26.58 -9.79
C ASP A 582 2.82 25.98 -9.95
N PRO A 583 3.78 26.73 -10.50
CA PRO A 583 5.14 26.26 -10.66
C PRO A 583 5.82 25.87 -9.33
N VAL A 584 6.66 24.84 -9.37
CA VAL A 584 7.45 24.36 -8.22
C VAL A 584 8.92 24.16 -8.60
N LEU A 585 9.79 24.19 -7.59
CA LEU A 585 11.18 23.74 -7.71
C LEU A 585 11.28 22.26 -7.29
N GLY A 586 11.50 21.36 -8.23
CA GLY A 586 11.60 19.93 -7.98
C GLY A 586 13.05 19.43 -7.95
N PHE A 587 13.45 18.77 -6.87
CA PHE A 587 14.66 17.95 -6.80
C PHE A 587 14.24 16.49 -7.04
N SER A 588 14.58 15.97 -8.22
CA SER A 588 14.18 14.63 -8.66
C SER A 588 15.42 13.74 -8.73
N PHE A 589 15.75 13.09 -7.61
CA PHE A 589 16.99 12.33 -7.42
C PHE A 589 16.69 10.84 -7.34
N ASP A 590 17.17 10.09 -8.33
CA ASP A 590 16.82 8.69 -8.54
C ASP A 590 18.01 7.87 -9.10
N GLY A 591 17.79 6.58 -9.34
CA GLY A 591 18.71 5.68 -9.99
C GLY A 591 18.85 5.94 -11.49
N THR A 592 17.77 5.91 -12.26
CA THR A 592 17.84 6.02 -13.72
C THR A 592 16.51 6.42 -14.33
N GLY A 593 16.49 7.50 -15.09
CA GLY A 593 15.40 7.82 -16.02
C GLY A 593 15.92 8.42 -17.32
N LEU A 594 15.22 8.20 -18.43
CA LEU A 594 15.64 8.72 -19.73
C LEU A 594 15.54 10.25 -19.76
N GLY A 595 16.66 10.91 -20.03
CA GLY A 595 16.77 12.35 -20.22
C GLY A 595 16.29 12.78 -21.60
N ASP A 596 15.91 14.06 -21.72
CA ASP A 596 15.49 14.64 -23.00
C ASP A 596 16.63 14.78 -24.01
N ASP A 597 17.87 14.75 -23.52
CA ASP A 597 19.13 14.77 -24.29
C ASP A 597 19.63 13.36 -24.66
N GLY A 598 18.87 12.31 -24.34
CA GLY A 598 19.25 10.91 -24.55
C GLY A 598 20.25 10.36 -23.53
N SER A 599 20.66 11.15 -22.53
CA SER A 599 21.46 10.69 -21.39
C SER A 599 20.57 10.06 -20.31
N LEU A 600 21.18 9.45 -19.29
CA LEU A 600 20.45 8.89 -18.15
C LEU A 600 20.46 9.86 -16.97
N TRP A 601 19.32 10.46 -16.68
CA TRP A 601 19.13 11.37 -15.56
C TRP A 601 18.92 10.62 -14.24
N GLY A 602 19.09 11.34 -13.13
CA GLY A 602 18.85 10.83 -11.77
C GLY A 602 19.32 11.78 -10.66
N GLY A 603 19.60 13.04 -10.98
CA GLY A 603 20.13 14.03 -10.06
C GLY A 603 19.77 15.43 -10.50
N GLU A 604 18.49 15.65 -10.82
CA GLU A 604 18.04 16.83 -11.55
C GLU A 604 17.32 17.83 -10.64
N VAL A 605 17.61 19.11 -10.84
CA VAL A 605 16.80 20.22 -10.32
C VAL A 605 15.96 20.77 -11.46
N LEU A 606 14.64 20.76 -11.30
CA LEU A 606 13.67 21.12 -12.32
C LEU A 606 12.82 22.30 -11.86
N LEU A 607 12.67 23.31 -12.71
CA LEU A 607 11.54 24.24 -12.62
C LEU A 607 10.37 23.59 -13.34
N THR A 608 9.36 23.17 -12.59
CA THR A 608 8.27 22.35 -13.08
C THR A 608 6.96 23.11 -13.11
N THR A 609 6.31 23.12 -14.28
CA THR A 609 4.89 23.43 -14.46
C THR A 609 4.14 22.14 -14.83
N LEU A 610 2.82 22.23 -14.96
CA LEU A 610 1.98 21.08 -15.32
C LEU A 610 2.36 20.48 -16.68
N ASP A 611 2.75 21.31 -17.64
CA ASP A 611 3.02 20.91 -19.03
C ASP A 611 4.52 20.76 -19.35
N LYS A 612 5.41 21.35 -18.55
CA LYS A 612 6.84 21.45 -18.85
C LYS A 612 7.72 21.29 -17.61
N ALA A 613 8.94 20.81 -17.84
CA ALA A 613 10.02 20.87 -16.86
C ALA A 613 11.28 21.46 -17.52
N GLN A 614 11.80 22.53 -16.94
CA GLN A 614 13.10 23.10 -17.32
C GLN A 614 14.17 22.58 -16.36
N ARG A 615 15.21 21.93 -16.88
CA ARG A 615 16.39 21.54 -16.11
C ARG A 615 17.19 22.80 -15.73
N LEU A 616 17.35 23.04 -14.43
CA LEU A 616 18.06 24.21 -13.88
C LEU A 616 19.47 23.88 -13.38
N ALA A 617 19.63 22.70 -12.79
CA ALA A 617 20.91 22.21 -12.32
C ALA A 617 20.91 20.68 -12.29
N HIS A 618 22.10 20.08 -12.30
CA HIS A 618 22.27 18.64 -12.22
C HIS A 618 23.62 18.22 -11.65
N PHE A 619 23.79 16.93 -11.37
CA PHE A 619 25.11 16.38 -11.04
C PHE A 619 25.95 16.13 -12.30
N GLU A 620 27.26 16.29 -12.17
CA GLU A 620 28.25 15.96 -13.20
C GLU A 620 27.98 14.56 -13.80
N PRO A 621 27.81 14.43 -15.13
CA PRO A 621 27.53 13.15 -15.76
C PRO A 621 28.69 12.15 -15.65
N ILE A 622 28.44 11.02 -15.01
CA ILE A 622 29.40 9.94 -14.75
C ILE A 622 29.36 8.91 -15.88
N ALA A 623 30.53 8.51 -16.37
CA ALA A 623 30.64 7.42 -17.34
C ALA A 623 30.24 6.06 -16.75
N LEU A 624 29.25 5.40 -17.35
CA LEU A 624 28.85 4.03 -17.00
C LEU A 624 29.77 3.02 -17.72
N LEU A 625 30.96 2.79 -17.16
CA LEU A 625 31.98 1.93 -17.77
C LEU A 625 31.49 0.48 -17.90
N GLY A 626 31.05 0.07 -19.09
CA GLY A 626 30.44 -1.23 -19.35
C GLY A 626 28.92 -1.28 -19.16
N GLY A 627 28.24 -0.13 -19.19
CA GLY A 627 26.78 -0.03 -19.11
C GLY A 627 26.24 -0.56 -17.79
N GLU A 628 25.31 -1.52 -17.85
CA GLU A 628 24.72 -2.17 -16.66
C GLU A 628 25.75 -2.81 -15.72
N GLN A 629 26.93 -3.20 -16.22
CA GLN A 629 27.99 -3.72 -15.36
C GLN A 629 28.43 -2.70 -14.32
N ALA A 630 28.34 -1.39 -14.61
CA ALA A 630 28.65 -0.35 -13.64
C ALA A 630 27.66 -0.32 -12.47
N ILE A 631 26.40 -0.70 -12.71
CA ILE A 631 25.36 -0.80 -11.66
C ILE A 631 25.61 -2.02 -10.77
N LYS A 632 26.01 -3.16 -11.38
CA LYS A 632 26.30 -4.41 -10.65
C LYS A 632 27.65 -4.39 -9.93
N GLN A 633 28.63 -3.68 -10.49
CA GLN A 633 30.00 -3.54 -9.98
C GLN A 633 30.32 -2.05 -9.76
N PRO A 634 29.88 -1.46 -8.63
CA PRO A 634 30.02 -0.03 -8.35
C PRO A 634 31.44 0.53 -8.42
N VAL A 635 32.48 -0.31 -8.30
CA VAL A 635 33.88 0.08 -8.51
C VAL A 635 34.11 0.77 -9.85
N ARG A 636 33.34 0.41 -10.89
CA ARG A 636 33.40 1.06 -12.21
C ARG A 636 32.94 2.51 -12.16
N LEU A 637 31.95 2.84 -11.33
CA LEU A 637 31.45 4.19 -11.11
C LEU A 637 32.48 5.02 -10.34
N LEU A 638 33.06 4.43 -9.29
CA LEU A 638 34.13 5.05 -8.52
C LEU A 638 35.33 5.39 -9.41
N LEU A 639 35.78 4.43 -10.24
CA LEU A 639 36.88 4.66 -11.17
C LEU A 639 36.57 5.76 -12.20
N ALA A 640 35.35 5.80 -12.74
CA ALA A 640 34.94 6.86 -13.65
C ALA A 640 35.06 8.26 -13.02
N LEU A 641 34.60 8.43 -11.78
CA LEU A 641 34.72 9.68 -11.03
C LEU A 641 36.18 10.06 -10.76
N LEU A 642 37.03 9.08 -10.42
CA LEU A 642 38.44 9.33 -10.13
C LEU A 642 39.25 9.68 -11.38
N PHE A 643 38.94 9.09 -12.53
CA PHE A 643 39.64 9.39 -13.78
C PHE A 643 39.42 10.83 -14.27
N GLU A 644 38.32 11.48 -13.90
CA GLU A 644 38.12 12.91 -14.17
C GLU A 644 39.10 13.81 -13.39
N GLN A 645 39.69 13.33 -12.30
CA GLN A 645 40.46 14.14 -11.34
C GLN A 645 41.90 13.66 -11.10
N MET A 646 42.22 12.44 -11.52
CA MET A 646 43.47 11.75 -11.22
C MET A 646 44.01 11.01 -12.44
N SER A 647 45.34 10.97 -12.58
CA SER A 647 45.99 10.14 -13.60
C SER A 647 45.84 8.65 -13.29
N LEU A 648 45.96 7.80 -14.31
CA LEU A 648 45.96 6.35 -14.15
C LEU A 648 46.98 5.88 -13.09
N ASP A 649 48.19 6.43 -13.11
CA ASP A 649 49.24 6.08 -12.15
C ASP A 649 48.88 6.47 -10.71
N ALA A 650 48.23 7.64 -10.54
CA ALA A 650 47.75 8.08 -9.24
C ALA A 650 46.64 7.14 -8.72
N VAL A 651 45.71 6.72 -9.59
CA VAL A 651 44.64 5.78 -9.21
C VAL A 651 45.22 4.40 -8.88
N LEU A 652 46.22 3.91 -9.63
CA LEU A 652 46.90 2.65 -9.34
C LEU A 652 47.67 2.66 -8.01
N ALA A 653 48.11 3.83 -7.55
CA ALA A 653 48.82 4.00 -6.29
C ALA A 653 47.88 4.04 -5.06
N LEU A 654 46.57 4.21 -5.26
CA LEU A 654 45.59 4.31 -4.18
C LEU A 654 45.47 3.00 -3.40
N GLN A 655 45.59 3.09 -2.07
CA GLN A 655 45.40 1.96 -1.15
C GLN A 655 43.92 1.80 -0.77
N LEU A 656 43.06 1.57 -1.77
CA LEU A 656 41.64 1.30 -1.54
C LEU A 656 41.38 -0.21 -1.51
N PRO A 657 40.62 -0.73 -0.51
CA PRO A 657 40.34 -2.17 -0.39
C PRO A 657 39.79 -2.80 -1.68
N ILE A 658 38.89 -2.10 -2.37
CA ILE A 658 38.27 -2.58 -3.61
C ILE A 658 39.23 -2.62 -4.81
N LEU A 659 40.26 -1.78 -4.82
CA LEU A 659 41.24 -1.73 -5.90
C LEU A 659 42.35 -2.77 -5.72
N ASN A 660 42.68 -3.10 -4.47
CA ASN A 660 43.72 -4.09 -4.15
C ASN A 660 43.43 -5.48 -4.76
N ASN A 661 42.15 -5.83 -4.92
CA ASN A 661 41.73 -7.10 -5.50
C ASN A 661 41.55 -7.04 -7.03
N MET A 662 41.74 -5.88 -7.66
CA MET A 662 41.57 -5.69 -9.10
C MET A 662 42.87 -5.95 -9.86
N ARG A 663 42.81 -6.72 -10.95
CA ARG A 663 43.96 -6.93 -11.83
C ARG A 663 44.36 -5.61 -12.51
N PRO A 664 45.65 -5.23 -12.54
CA PRO A 664 46.10 -3.98 -13.17
C PRO A 664 45.61 -3.81 -14.62
N ASN A 665 45.65 -4.88 -15.43
CA ASN A 665 45.15 -4.87 -16.80
C ASN A 665 43.65 -4.51 -16.90
N THR A 666 42.83 -4.91 -15.91
CA THR A 666 41.41 -4.54 -15.87
C THR A 666 41.26 -3.04 -15.69
N LEU A 667 42.03 -2.44 -14.77
CA LEU A 667 41.98 -1.00 -14.51
C LEU A 667 42.48 -0.20 -15.73
N THR A 668 43.59 -0.60 -16.35
CA THR A 668 44.09 0.02 -17.59
C THR A 668 43.07 -0.05 -18.72
N ASN A 669 42.36 -1.17 -18.87
CA ASN A 669 41.32 -1.32 -19.89
C ASN A 669 40.11 -0.42 -19.62
N LEU A 670 39.68 -0.31 -18.36
CA LEU A 670 38.59 0.60 -17.96
C LEU A 670 38.96 2.06 -18.20
N HIS A 671 40.20 2.45 -17.90
CA HIS A 671 40.71 3.79 -18.20
C HIS A 671 40.70 4.07 -19.71
N LYS A 672 41.14 3.13 -20.54
CA LYS A 672 41.06 3.27 -22.01
C LYS A 672 39.62 3.40 -22.51
N ILE A 673 38.68 2.65 -21.93
CA ILE A 673 37.25 2.76 -22.25
C ILE A 673 36.72 4.15 -21.88
N TRP A 674 37.08 4.66 -20.71
CA TRP A 674 36.74 6.02 -20.27
C TRP A 674 37.31 7.08 -21.23
N GLN A 675 38.59 7.00 -21.59
CA GLN A 675 39.25 7.92 -22.52
C GLN A 675 38.63 7.93 -23.92
N ASN A 676 38.08 6.81 -24.38
CA ASN A 676 37.40 6.73 -25.68
C ASN A 676 36.11 7.57 -25.71
N GLY A 677 35.51 7.88 -24.55
CA GLY A 677 34.34 8.76 -24.43
C GLY A 677 33.02 8.20 -25.00
N SER A 678 33.06 7.09 -25.75
CA SER A 678 31.89 6.41 -26.35
C SER A 678 31.13 5.55 -25.33
N VAL A 679 30.80 6.12 -24.18
CA VAL A 679 30.14 5.45 -23.06
C VAL A 679 28.89 6.22 -22.67
N LEU A 680 27.84 5.49 -22.27
CA LEU A 680 26.65 6.10 -21.70
C LEU A 680 27.05 6.87 -20.43
N LYS A 681 26.50 8.07 -20.28
CA LYS A 681 26.71 8.91 -19.10
C LYS A 681 25.43 9.01 -18.29
N SER A 682 25.59 9.16 -16.97
CA SER A 682 24.48 9.37 -16.06
C SER A 682 24.76 10.43 -15.01
N SER A 683 23.80 11.33 -14.78
CA SER A 683 23.80 12.31 -13.69
C SER A 683 23.14 11.77 -12.41
N SER A 684 23.02 10.45 -12.26
CA SER A 684 22.30 9.83 -11.14
C SER A 684 23.00 9.98 -9.80
N VAL A 685 22.26 10.52 -8.83
CA VAL A 685 22.69 10.55 -7.42
C VAL A 685 22.71 9.14 -6.85
N GLY A 686 21.81 8.24 -7.26
CA GLY A 686 21.86 6.83 -6.88
C GLY A 686 23.21 6.16 -7.22
N ARG A 687 23.82 6.52 -8.35
CA ARG A 687 25.17 6.04 -8.74
C ARG A 687 26.28 6.62 -7.87
N LEU A 688 26.12 7.84 -7.35
CA LEU A 688 27.05 8.40 -6.36
C LEU A 688 26.99 7.61 -5.04
N PHE A 689 25.79 7.24 -4.58
CA PHE A 689 25.65 6.37 -3.41
C PHE A 689 26.35 5.02 -3.63
N ASP A 690 26.16 4.39 -4.79
CA ASP A 690 26.83 3.13 -5.13
C ASP A 690 28.37 3.27 -5.10
N ALA A 691 28.91 4.34 -5.71
CA ALA A 691 30.34 4.62 -5.72
C ALA A 691 30.91 4.87 -4.31
N LEU A 692 30.19 5.60 -3.45
CA LEU A 692 30.62 5.85 -2.08
C LEU A 692 30.61 4.57 -1.24
N ALA A 693 29.52 3.81 -1.28
CA ALA A 693 29.41 2.57 -0.52
C ALA A 693 30.54 1.59 -0.91
N CYS A 694 30.91 1.59 -2.20
CA CYS A 694 32.05 0.84 -2.70
C CYS A 694 33.40 1.36 -2.18
N ALA A 695 33.62 2.68 -2.21
CA ALA A 695 34.87 3.30 -1.72
C ALA A 695 35.09 3.03 -0.22
N LEU A 696 34.00 3.04 0.55
CA LEU A 696 33.99 2.77 1.99
C LEU A 696 34.06 1.28 2.35
N GLY A 697 34.06 0.37 1.37
CA GLY A 697 34.04 -1.08 1.60
C GLY A 697 32.75 -1.60 2.23
N LEU A 698 31.64 -0.85 2.12
CA LEU A 698 30.33 -1.28 2.61
C LEU A 698 29.68 -2.31 1.67
N ILE A 699 29.98 -2.22 0.37
CA ILE A 699 29.56 -3.15 -0.65
C ILE A 699 30.70 -3.40 -1.65
N GLU A 700 30.76 -4.59 -2.20
CA GLU A 700 31.63 -4.90 -3.36
C GLU A 700 30.81 -4.97 -4.65
N THR A 701 29.64 -5.61 -4.59
CA THR A 701 28.67 -5.75 -5.67
C THR A 701 27.28 -5.43 -5.16
N THR A 702 26.45 -4.88 -6.05
CA THR A 702 25.06 -4.56 -5.74
C THR A 702 24.21 -5.82 -5.87
N GLN A 703 23.63 -6.27 -4.76
CA GLN A 703 22.79 -7.47 -4.70
C GLN A 703 21.30 -7.17 -4.90
N PHE A 704 20.87 -5.96 -4.56
CA PHE A 704 19.52 -5.48 -4.79
C PHE A 704 19.53 -3.95 -4.85
N GLU A 705 18.51 -3.39 -5.50
CA GLU A 705 18.37 -1.95 -5.65
C GLU A 705 18.14 -1.25 -4.29
N GLY A 706 18.84 -0.14 -4.08
CA GLY A 706 18.84 0.62 -2.82
C GLY A 706 19.83 0.15 -1.75
N GLN A 707 20.57 -0.95 -1.96
CA GLN A 707 21.50 -1.49 -0.95
C GLN A 707 22.53 -0.47 -0.46
N ALA A 708 23.17 0.27 -1.38
CA ALA A 708 24.15 1.30 -1.04
C ALA A 708 23.54 2.42 -0.18
N GLY A 709 22.35 2.90 -0.58
CA GLY A 709 21.57 3.90 0.14
C GLY A 709 21.32 3.50 1.60
N MET A 710 20.87 2.26 1.81
CA MET A 710 20.59 1.72 3.15
C MET A 710 21.87 1.59 4.00
N ALA A 711 22.98 1.14 3.40
CA ALA A 711 24.25 0.98 4.12
C ALA A 711 24.85 2.33 4.54
N ILE A 712 24.80 3.33 3.65
CA ILE A 712 25.24 4.71 3.92
C ILE A 712 24.36 5.35 4.99
N GLU A 713 23.04 5.17 4.93
CA GLU A 713 22.11 5.66 5.95
C GLU A 713 22.41 5.04 7.33
N ALA A 714 22.63 3.73 7.41
CA ALA A 714 22.97 3.06 8.65
C ALA A 714 24.30 3.57 9.23
N ALA A 715 25.28 3.85 8.37
CA ALA A 715 26.56 4.43 8.75
C ALA A 715 26.42 5.85 9.31
N ALA A 716 25.65 6.73 8.64
CA ALA A 716 25.42 8.09 9.12
C ALA A 716 24.68 8.11 10.48
N ASN A 717 23.65 7.27 10.65
CA ASN A 717 22.95 7.13 11.93
C ASN A 717 23.87 6.69 13.07
N ARG A 718 24.80 5.75 12.82
CA ARG A 718 25.80 5.34 13.83
C ARG A 718 26.74 6.48 14.18
N ALA A 719 27.14 7.30 13.20
CA ALA A 719 27.99 8.45 13.45
C ALA A 719 27.33 9.45 14.42
N ASP A 720 26.02 9.70 14.27
CA ASP A 720 25.28 10.57 15.18
C ASP A 720 25.07 9.93 16.55
N ALA A 721 24.70 8.65 16.60
CA ALA A 721 24.52 7.92 17.87
C ALA A 721 25.80 7.90 18.73
N LEU A 722 26.97 7.85 18.09
CA LEU A 722 28.28 7.90 18.75
C LEU A 722 28.82 9.32 18.93
N ALA A 723 28.06 10.35 18.53
CA ALA A 723 28.49 11.75 18.54
C ALA A 723 29.87 11.96 17.92
N LEU A 724 30.14 11.30 16.78
CA LEU A 724 31.43 11.43 16.09
C LEU A 724 31.65 12.86 15.63
N GLU A 725 32.92 13.26 15.49
CA GLU A 725 33.28 14.58 14.98
C GLU A 725 32.76 14.78 13.55
N ALA A 726 32.32 16.00 13.24
CA ALA A 726 31.86 16.37 11.90
C ALA A 726 33.05 16.45 10.93
N MET A 727 32.85 15.97 9.71
CA MET A 727 33.76 16.16 8.59
C MET A 727 33.08 17.04 7.54
N SER A 728 33.88 17.81 6.81
CA SER A 728 33.40 18.68 5.74
C SER A 728 33.89 18.15 4.40
N LEU A 729 33.00 18.15 3.40
CA LEU A 729 33.34 17.93 2.00
C LEU A 729 32.83 19.13 1.20
N ASN A 730 33.53 19.46 0.12
CA ASN A 730 33.08 20.47 -0.82
C ASN A 730 32.45 19.82 -2.05
N LEU A 731 31.30 20.34 -2.47
CA LEU A 731 30.61 20.00 -3.72
C LEU A 731 30.32 21.29 -4.49
N PRO A 732 31.29 21.83 -5.24
CA PRO A 732 31.11 23.08 -5.93
C PRO A 732 30.09 22.96 -7.06
N LEU A 733 29.30 24.02 -7.25
CA LEU A 733 28.40 24.19 -8.38
C LEU A 733 29.11 25.03 -9.44
N ASP A 734 29.42 24.42 -10.57
CA ASP A 734 29.99 25.09 -11.75
C ASP A 734 28.87 25.34 -12.77
N VAL A 735 28.45 26.61 -12.90
CA VAL A 735 27.29 27.06 -13.69
C VAL A 735 25.98 26.40 -13.23
N ASP A 736 25.70 25.20 -13.72
CA ASP A 736 24.52 24.37 -13.44
C ASP A 736 24.89 22.94 -13.02
N GLN A 737 26.19 22.63 -12.81
CA GLN A 737 26.67 21.28 -12.54
C GLN A 737 27.40 21.15 -11.20
N TRP A 738 26.90 20.28 -10.33
CA TRP A 738 27.64 19.89 -9.14
C TRP A 738 28.78 18.92 -9.48
N ARG A 739 30.02 19.32 -9.18
CA ARG A 739 31.26 18.61 -9.51
C ARG A 739 31.48 17.40 -8.60
N SER A 740 30.77 16.31 -8.90
CA SER A 740 30.81 15.07 -8.11
C SER A 740 32.21 14.47 -8.05
N SER A 741 32.95 14.53 -9.16
CA SER A 741 34.31 13.98 -9.22
C SER A 741 35.26 14.66 -8.23
N GLU A 742 35.13 15.98 -8.02
CA GLU A 742 35.91 16.74 -7.04
C GLU A 742 35.58 16.35 -5.59
N MET A 743 34.30 16.10 -5.29
CA MET A 743 33.88 15.57 -3.99
C MET A 743 34.45 14.17 -3.76
N PHE A 744 34.44 13.30 -4.77
CA PHE A 744 34.96 11.94 -4.67
C PHE A 744 36.48 11.87 -4.52
N LYS A 745 37.22 12.80 -5.14
CA LYS A 745 38.66 12.97 -4.88
C LYS A 745 38.92 13.25 -3.39
N GLN A 746 38.19 14.22 -2.80
CA GLN A 746 38.31 14.53 -1.37
C GLN A 746 37.97 13.32 -0.48
N ILE A 747 36.92 12.58 -0.83
CA ILE A 747 36.53 11.36 -0.09
C ILE A 747 37.67 10.32 -0.12
N VAL A 748 38.27 10.08 -1.28
CA VAL A 748 39.39 9.12 -1.40
C VAL A 748 40.64 9.60 -0.67
N GLU A 749 40.93 10.90 -0.70
CA GLU A 749 42.01 11.49 0.11
C GLU A 749 41.75 11.25 1.62
N LEU A 750 40.52 11.47 2.10
CA LEU A 750 40.14 11.18 3.49
C LEU A 750 40.27 9.69 3.87
N ILE A 751 39.96 8.79 2.93
CA ILE A 751 40.09 7.33 3.14
C ILE A 751 41.57 6.92 3.18
N THR A 752 42.42 7.54 2.36
CA THR A 752 43.82 7.12 2.20
C THR A 752 44.80 7.82 3.16
N GLU A 753 44.46 9.00 3.67
CA GLU A 753 45.30 9.78 4.60
C GLU A 753 45.55 9.05 5.93
N LYS A 754 44.55 8.30 6.43
CA LYS A 754 44.61 7.57 7.71
C LYS A 754 43.80 6.27 7.63
N PRO A 755 44.07 5.28 8.51
CA PRO A 755 43.35 4.00 8.49
C PRO A 755 41.83 4.17 8.54
N LEU A 756 41.12 3.45 7.67
CA LEU A 756 39.66 3.46 7.59
C LEU A 756 39.03 2.58 8.69
N THR A 757 38.92 3.12 9.90
CA THR A 757 38.18 2.49 11.00
C THR A 757 36.66 2.60 10.78
N ASP A 758 35.86 1.79 11.48
CA ASP A 758 34.40 1.86 11.40
C ASP A 758 33.85 3.26 11.70
N ASN A 759 34.37 3.93 12.74
CA ASN A 759 33.98 5.30 13.08
C ASN A 759 34.32 6.30 11.97
N ARG A 760 35.51 6.18 11.36
CA ARG A 760 35.92 7.09 10.27
C ARG A 760 35.06 6.87 9.03
N ARG A 761 34.76 5.61 8.70
CA ARG A 761 33.85 5.23 7.62
C ARG A 761 32.45 5.83 7.83
N ASP A 762 31.91 5.69 9.04
CA ASP A 762 30.59 6.20 9.40
C ASP A 762 30.54 7.74 9.36
N ALA A 763 31.60 8.42 9.80
CA ALA A 763 31.72 9.88 9.72
C ALA A 763 31.82 10.40 8.27
N ILE A 764 32.54 9.69 7.37
CA ILE A 764 32.61 10.04 5.95
C ILE A 764 31.23 9.86 5.27
N ALA A 765 30.52 8.78 5.59
CA ALA A 765 29.17 8.54 5.08
C ALA A 765 28.20 9.66 5.48
N ARG A 766 28.26 10.11 6.75
CA ARG A 766 27.49 11.26 7.23
C ARG A 766 27.86 12.56 6.50
N ALA A 767 29.15 12.83 6.34
CA ALA A 767 29.62 14.03 5.66
C ALA A 767 29.11 14.09 4.21
N PHE A 768 29.11 12.97 3.50
CA PHE A 768 28.52 12.90 2.15
C PHE A 768 27.02 13.26 2.14
N LEU A 769 26.23 12.70 3.07
CA LEU A 769 24.80 13.02 3.15
C LEU A 769 24.56 14.49 3.50
N HIS A 770 25.32 15.05 4.44
CA HIS A 770 25.24 16.47 4.78
C HIS A 770 25.61 17.34 3.58
N THR A 771 26.70 17.05 2.87
CA THR A 771 27.10 17.82 1.68
C THR A 771 26.06 17.78 0.57
N LEU A 772 25.41 16.64 0.33
CA LEU A 772 24.28 16.56 -0.61
C LEU A 772 23.08 17.38 -0.13
N GLY A 773 22.71 17.25 1.14
CA GLY A 773 21.60 18.00 1.73
C GLY A 773 21.85 19.50 1.76
N ASP A 774 23.08 19.91 2.02
CA ASP A 774 23.53 21.30 1.97
C ASP A 774 23.38 21.86 0.56
N ALA A 775 23.87 21.15 -0.45
CA ALA A 775 23.73 21.55 -1.84
C ALA A 775 22.25 21.71 -2.27
N ILE A 776 21.37 20.79 -1.87
CA ILE A 776 19.92 20.88 -2.12
C ILE A 776 19.34 22.15 -1.47
N CYS A 777 19.57 22.33 -0.17
CA CYS A 777 18.95 23.41 0.59
C CYS A 777 19.49 24.79 0.18
N ASP A 778 20.79 24.89 -0.08
CA ASP A 778 21.42 26.15 -0.49
C ASP A 778 20.99 26.57 -1.90
N TYR A 779 20.73 25.61 -2.80
CA TYR A 779 20.12 25.90 -4.10
C TYR A 779 18.65 26.31 -3.95
N ALA A 780 17.87 25.58 -3.14
CA ALA A 780 16.46 25.91 -2.88
C ALA A 780 16.29 27.29 -2.24
N ALA A 781 17.24 27.74 -1.42
CA ALA A 781 17.23 29.07 -0.80
C ALA A 781 17.29 30.22 -1.81
N GLN A 782 17.73 29.98 -3.05
CA GLN A 782 17.71 30.96 -4.14
C GLN A 782 16.32 31.13 -4.77
N TYR A 783 15.41 30.17 -4.52
CA TYR A 783 14.07 30.09 -5.10
C TYR A 783 12.95 30.07 -4.05
N LYS A 784 13.12 30.76 -2.91
CA LYS A 784 12.15 30.76 -1.78
C LYS A 784 10.71 31.13 -2.14
N HIS A 785 10.49 31.79 -3.28
CA HIS A 785 9.16 32.15 -3.77
C HIS A 785 8.40 30.96 -4.37
N LEU A 786 9.08 29.84 -4.67
CA LEU A 786 8.48 28.62 -5.18
C LEU A 786 8.43 27.55 -4.07
N PRO A 787 7.35 26.75 -4.00
CA PRO A 787 7.37 25.54 -3.20
C PRO A 787 8.43 24.57 -3.73
N THR A 788 9.11 23.90 -2.81
CA THR A 788 10.11 22.85 -3.09
C THR A 788 9.46 21.47 -3.05
N VAL A 789 9.83 20.61 -3.99
CA VAL A 789 9.46 19.19 -4.01
C VAL A 789 10.74 18.36 -3.94
N LEU A 790 10.82 17.43 -3.01
CA LEU A 790 11.89 16.43 -2.94
C LEU A 790 11.29 15.07 -3.35
N CYS A 791 11.81 14.45 -4.41
CA CYS A 791 11.24 13.22 -4.99
C CYS A 791 12.27 12.36 -5.72
N GLY A 792 11.92 11.10 -6.01
CA GLY A 792 12.82 10.09 -6.56
C GLY A 792 13.36 9.14 -5.49
N GLY A 793 13.86 7.97 -5.92
CA GLY A 793 14.24 6.86 -5.03
C GLY A 793 15.33 7.20 -4.01
N VAL A 794 16.16 8.21 -4.25
CA VAL A 794 17.21 8.63 -3.31
C VAL A 794 16.62 9.21 -2.02
N PHE A 795 15.49 9.92 -2.10
CA PHE A 795 14.81 10.48 -0.91
C PHE A 795 14.03 9.44 -0.09
N GLN A 796 14.16 8.14 -0.44
CA GLN A 796 13.83 7.06 0.51
C GLN A 796 14.86 6.95 1.64
N ASN A 797 16.06 7.52 1.47
CA ASN A 797 17.04 7.67 2.53
C ASN A 797 16.49 8.62 3.60
N LYS A 798 16.07 8.07 4.74
CA LYS A 798 15.40 8.84 5.81
C LYS A 798 16.29 9.96 6.34
N TYR A 799 17.57 9.67 6.51
CA TYR A 799 18.55 10.61 7.04
C TYR A 799 18.68 11.85 6.16
N LEU A 800 18.89 11.65 4.85
CA LEU A 800 18.99 12.74 3.89
C LEU A 800 17.70 13.56 3.81
N LEU A 801 16.55 12.89 3.76
CA LEU A 801 15.26 13.56 3.65
C LEU A 801 14.96 14.41 4.89
N GLU A 802 15.09 13.86 6.10
CA GLU A 802 14.85 14.61 7.35
C GLU A 802 15.84 15.78 7.49
N TYR A 803 17.10 15.57 7.12
CA TYR A 803 18.10 16.64 7.09
C TYR A 803 17.67 17.80 6.17
N CYS A 804 17.25 17.48 4.95
CA CYS A 804 16.79 18.49 3.99
C CYS A 804 15.52 19.20 4.48
N LEU A 805 14.51 18.45 4.96
CA LEU A 805 13.26 19.02 5.44
C LEU A 805 13.48 19.98 6.62
N SER A 806 14.31 19.57 7.58
CA SER A 806 14.63 20.39 8.76
C SER A 806 15.35 21.67 8.34
N LYS A 807 16.36 21.58 7.45
CA LYS A 807 17.12 22.74 6.99
C LYS A 807 16.27 23.68 6.11
N LEU A 808 15.45 23.15 5.20
CA LEU A 808 14.51 23.94 4.39
C LEU A 808 13.47 24.66 5.26
N CYS A 809 12.94 23.99 6.29
CA CYS A 809 12.02 24.59 7.25
C CYS A 809 12.69 25.77 7.98
N ALA A 810 13.90 25.57 8.50
CA ALA A 810 14.68 26.62 9.16
C ALA A 810 15.00 27.82 8.23
N GLN A 811 15.14 27.57 6.93
CA GLN A 811 15.34 28.61 5.91
C GLN A 811 14.04 29.32 5.49
N GLY A 812 12.86 28.83 5.93
CA GLY A 812 11.55 29.36 5.59
C GLY A 812 11.04 28.92 4.21
N ASN A 813 11.59 27.86 3.63
CA ASN A 813 11.13 27.31 2.36
C ASN A 813 9.83 26.51 2.57
N LYS A 814 8.84 26.72 1.68
CA LYS A 814 7.64 25.87 1.63
C LYS A 814 7.98 24.57 0.93
N VAL A 815 7.68 23.43 1.54
CA VAL A 815 7.87 22.09 0.94
C VAL A 815 6.51 21.44 0.73
N LEU A 816 6.31 20.79 -0.42
CA LEU A 816 5.12 19.97 -0.67
C LEU A 816 5.39 18.53 -0.23
N SER A 817 4.51 17.97 0.60
CA SER A 817 4.63 16.58 1.10
C SER A 817 4.20 15.56 0.03
N SER A 818 4.86 14.40 0.01
CA SER A 818 4.45 13.26 -0.81
C SER A 818 3.19 12.54 -0.26
N GLN A 819 2.73 12.90 0.95
CA GLN A 819 1.56 12.28 1.58
C GLN A 819 1.60 10.74 1.50
N GLN A 820 0.55 10.08 0.99
CA GLN A 820 0.44 8.62 0.92
C GLN A 820 0.98 8.00 -0.37
N ILE A 821 1.55 8.78 -1.29
CA ILE A 821 2.12 8.21 -2.53
C ILE A 821 3.57 7.79 -2.32
N PRO A 822 4.05 6.73 -3.01
CA PRO A 822 5.47 6.44 -3.01
C PRO A 822 6.28 7.58 -3.63
N ILE A 823 7.35 8.00 -2.93
CA ILE A 823 8.29 9.01 -3.43
C ILE A 823 9.17 8.50 -4.59
N ASN A 824 9.22 7.18 -4.78
CA ASN A 824 9.94 6.45 -5.84
C ASN A 824 9.04 6.18 -7.06
N ASP A 825 9.48 5.32 -7.98
CA ASP A 825 8.79 4.96 -9.23
C ASP A 825 7.33 4.52 -9.05
N GLY A 826 6.96 4.01 -7.87
CA GLY A 826 5.57 3.67 -7.56
C GLY A 826 4.60 4.87 -7.59
N GLY A 827 5.10 6.10 -7.54
CA GLY A 827 4.33 7.34 -7.69
C GLY A 827 4.24 7.87 -9.12
N ILE A 828 5.07 7.38 -10.06
CA ILE A 828 5.21 7.95 -11.42
C ILE A 828 3.89 7.94 -12.20
N ALA A 829 3.10 6.88 -12.07
CA ALA A 829 1.81 6.79 -12.75
C ALA A 829 0.86 7.93 -12.36
N LEU A 830 0.90 8.38 -11.10
CA LEU A 830 0.08 9.51 -10.68
C LEU A 830 0.55 10.83 -11.31
N GLY A 831 1.86 11.04 -11.44
CA GLY A 831 2.40 12.21 -12.12
C GLY A 831 2.09 12.24 -13.61
N GLN A 832 2.16 11.08 -14.28
CA GLN A 832 1.71 10.89 -15.65
C GLN A 832 0.21 11.19 -15.79
N LEU A 833 -0.63 10.73 -14.87
CA LEU A 833 -2.06 11.02 -14.87
C LEU A 833 -2.29 12.53 -14.74
N TRP A 834 -1.63 13.18 -13.78
CA TRP A 834 -1.74 14.62 -13.54
C TRP A 834 -1.32 15.45 -14.76
N TYR A 835 -0.27 15.03 -15.46
CA TYR A 835 0.12 15.61 -16.74
C TYR A 835 -1.00 15.49 -17.79
N GLY A 836 -1.54 14.27 -17.98
CA GLY A 836 -2.60 14.01 -18.94
C GLY A 836 -3.88 14.82 -18.67
N MET A 837 -4.21 15.04 -17.39
CA MET A 837 -5.38 15.83 -16.98
C MET A 837 -5.29 17.31 -17.34
N HIS A 838 -4.07 17.85 -17.43
CA HIS A 838 -3.82 19.28 -17.64
C HIS A 838 -3.23 19.61 -19.00
N ARG A 839 -3.15 18.61 -19.90
CA ARG A 839 -2.76 18.82 -21.29
C ARG A 839 -4.02 19.06 -22.12
N ASN A 840 -4.12 20.25 -22.71
CA ASN A 840 -5.16 20.58 -23.68
C ASN A 840 -4.92 19.90 -25.03
#